data_AF-A0A3M0I392-F1
#
_entry.id   AF-A0A3M0I392-F1
#
_cell.length_a   1.000
_cell.length_b   1.000
_cell.length_c   1.000
_cell.angle_alpha   90.00
_cell.angle_beta   90.00
_cell.angle_gamma   90.00
#
_symmetry.space_group_name_H-M   'P 1'
#
loop_
_entity.id
_entity.type
_entity.pdbx_description
1 polymer ?
#
loop_
_entity_poly.entity_id
_entity_poly.type
_entity_poly.pdbx_seq_one_letter_code
_entity_poly.pdbx_strand_id
1 'polypeptide(L)'
;MSDVSRRKVLGALAGGTALSFLPPSLHQAMAAPMPRGGMRAIEHVIVLMQENRSFDNYFGTLKGVRGFGDRTPLRLPTGGSVFEQPRAGGGEVLPFSARQAAVDAGRPESDIQYLGSLAHGFSDGTQAWGNGWWDDWIAAKSQSTMAFYDRRDIPLQYELADRFTICDSYFCSVYGSTNPNRNYLWTGTTGYEPGGVNRAVTNAAYSYTHQGYDWTTYPERLEAAGVSWQIYQEWDNFTDNAVEYFRPWKEIGRKILAKVSGQYSTTEQFYDSLWNKTADQRKAALAEFQRGVDALTEAERQLFMRGAYRSEPDTLVQRLTSDIKKGTLPQVSWIVPTAALSEHPSSSTPVGSANLVYDLLDAIASDPKTWSKTALFINFDENDGYFDHVPAPVAPKPADGNGDDWFNGSPVGPGPRVPMTVVSPWTVGGFVSSEAFDHTSVIRFLEKWTGVREPNISAWRRSVFGDLTSAFDFDRAHRQPEVEQPGQVPAPVGRWNPVPPKDQALPEQEAGTRRTRRSPYRLSLRADITRSAVRLRLGNEGGTGATFTAYPGDGTAPRTWTVPAGKSATETVEYGADGYDLQVHGPGWSVWELRGTGAGAEARLVEHTAPGRVKVVCSNPSPTTRTLLVGESVYSRRHGDRVQTVTLRPGQSRTVQLQVPDHGWYDVVVVDRDDPSFLRRATGHLADGKPGVTDPATGTAPALAATIGLPAALPSLGTPFAQGNPTDVTVTVQNQGAHRLDALSVALLAPSGWTVRRTGRTPAVLRAGDSAEVRFAVTPAPDATAGHLVVAAHADGDGLLRLADARVQTKVAPAMSVALTGPASSPGTDGTVLSPGKPVTVTATVTNAAGTSLTGLTATLSLPEGWTATAKGSAPTSVPARSSASVAWDVVAPAAAARVSGSLKATVTAKLSGGDAEASASLSAKTGPVMTGYLLAEDFESVAPALAAAADLSRPGLLGWTRTTPEGWTITDAPGMPQGTRELQGWTFLSKQFWFPGGQDRPSFSRALGVVAVADPDDWDDTGSPSGRGRFDSTLTTPAVAVPSGTSTLHLGFDSHYRQESPQEAEVTVVFDTGEPVRLLHYSSATSGNTNLGQDQQNRLVRLSCPVPAGATSAKASFRIFNAGNNWFWAIDNVRLGTSPIADA
;
A
#
# COMPACT_ATOMS: atom_id res chain seq x y z
N MET A 1 -15.82 -5.33 37.27
CA MET A 1 -14.34 -5.31 37.33
C MET A 1 -13.85 -5.31 38.79
N SER A 2 -12.85 -6.11 39.16
CA SER A 2 -12.16 -5.97 40.47
C SER A 2 -10.80 -5.30 40.28
N ASP A 3 -10.46 -4.32 41.13
CA ASP A 3 -9.17 -3.59 41.20
C ASP A 3 -7.90 -4.48 41.23
N VAL A 4 -8.07 -5.79 41.42
CA VAL A 4 -7.02 -6.81 41.48
C VAL A 4 -6.39 -7.10 40.10
N SER A 5 -7.13 -6.98 38.99
CA SER A 5 -6.59 -7.22 37.63
C SER A 5 -5.67 -6.07 37.18
N ARG A 6 -6.10 -4.81 37.37
CA ARG A 6 -5.33 -3.60 37.03
C ARG A 6 -3.96 -3.53 37.75
N ARG A 7 -3.84 -4.06 38.98
CA ARG A 7 -2.58 -4.07 39.74
C ARG A 7 -1.62 -5.20 39.39
N LYS A 8 -2.04 -6.28 38.72
CA LYS A 8 -1.13 -7.42 38.45
C LYS A 8 -0.21 -7.18 37.25
N VAL A 9 -0.70 -6.47 36.22
CA VAL A 9 0.14 -6.03 35.09
C VAL A 9 1.05 -4.85 35.47
N LEU A 10 0.67 -4.05 36.48
CA LEU A 10 1.46 -2.90 36.98
C LEU A 10 2.33 -3.20 38.23
N GLY A 11 2.09 -4.30 38.97
CA GLY A 11 2.63 -4.54 40.32
C GLY A 11 3.76 -5.55 40.45
N ALA A 12 4.28 -6.08 39.34
CA ALA A 12 5.32 -7.11 39.29
C ALA A 12 6.76 -6.60 39.58
N LEU A 13 6.93 -5.41 40.17
CA LEU A 13 8.22 -4.68 40.19
C LEU A 13 8.94 -4.58 41.55
N ALA A 14 8.61 -5.41 42.56
CA ALA A 14 9.22 -5.31 43.90
C ALA A 14 10.06 -6.52 44.37
N GLY A 15 10.49 -7.42 43.48
CA GLY A 15 11.41 -8.51 43.84
C GLY A 15 12.04 -9.16 42.61
N GLY A 16 13.38 -9.14 42.53
CA GLY A 16 14.18 -9.52 41.35
C GLY A 16 14.17 -11.01 40.97
N THR A 17 13.01 -11.54 40.59
CA THR A 17 12.86 -12.84 39.91
C THR A 17 12.14 -12.63 38.58
N ALA A 18 12.57 -13.33 37.53
CA ALA A 18 11.98 -13.24 36.20
C ALA A 18 10.48 -13.58 36.21
N LEU A 19 9.62 -12.59 35.91
CA LEU A 19 8.17 -12.76 35.83
C LEU A 19 7.75 -12.77 34.35
N SER A 20 7.10 -13.86 33.94
CA SER A 20 6.47 -14.04 32.62
C SER A 20 5.19 -13.20 32.50
N PHE A 21 4.78 -12.88 31.27
CA PHE A 21 3.54 -12.14 30.97
C PHE A 21 2.33 -13.07 30.81
N LEU A 22 2.53 -14.38 30.77
CA LEU A 22 1.44 -15.35 30.82
C LEU A 22 0.83 -15.44 32.23
N PRO A 23 -0.48 -15.72 32.36
CA PRO A 23 -1.11 -15.91 33.65
C PRO A 23 -0.44 -17.01 34.50
N PRO A 24 -0.29 -16.84 35.83
CA PRO A 24 0.25 -17.88 36.70
C PRO A 24 -0.53 -19.21 36.63
N SER A 25 -1.84 -19.13 36.42
CA SER A 25 -2.71 -20.30 36.21
C SER A 25 -2.29 -21.09 34.96
N LEU A 26 -1.94 -20.40 33.88
CA LEU A 26 -1.46 -21.01 32.64
C LEU A 26 -0.10 -21.69 32.83
N HIS A 27 0.84 -21.06 33.54
CA HIS A 27 2.12 -21.70 33.89
C HIS A 27 1.91 -23.01 34.66
N GLN A 28 1.03 -22.97 35.67
CA GLN A 28 0.69 -24.14 36.46
C GLN A 28 0.03 -25.23 35.60
N ALA A 29 -0.91 -24.86 34.74
CA ALA A 29 -1.64 -25.79 33.89
C ALA A 29 -0.75 -26.40 32.80
N MET A 30 0.19 -25.63 32.23
CA MET A 30 1.18 -26.12 31.26
C MET A 30 2.24 -27.03 31.88
N ALA A 31 2.37 -27.08 33.21
CA ALA A 31 3.24 -28.05 33.90
C ALA A 31 2.58 -29.43 34.01
N ALA A 32 1.26 -29.53 33.81
CA ALA A 32 0.56 -30.80 33.79
C ALA A 32 0.92 -31.62 32.53
N PRO A 33 0.86 -32.97 32.59
CA PRO A 33 1.10 -33.81 31.42
C PRO A 33 0.13 -33.51 30.28
N MET A 34 0.65 -33.44 29.05
CA MET A 34 -0.17 -33.31 27.84
C MET A 34 -1.12 -34.51 27.70
N PRO A 35 -2.43 -34.29 27.50
CA PRO A 35 -3.42 -35.38 27.41
C PRO A 35 -3.31 -36.20 26.13
N ARG A 36 -3.39 -37.53 26.26
CA ARG A 36 -3.35 -38.47 25.13
C ARG A 36 -4.75 -38.71 24.57
N GLY A 37 -4.83 -39.12 23.30
CA GLY A 37 -6.10 -39.49 22.65
C GLY A 37 -6.33 -38.88 21.26
N GLY A 38 -5.34 -38.17 20.72
CA GLY A 38 -5.51 -37.48 19.43
C GLY A 38 -6.45 -36.28 19.54
N MET A 39 -6.97 -35.86 18.39
CA MET A 39 -7.97 -34.78 18.29
C MET A 39 -9.24 -35.03 19.10
N ARG A 40 -9.58 -36.30 19.39
CA ARG A 40 -10.75 -36.67 20.22
C ARG A 40 -10.59 -36.32 21.70
N ALA A 41 -9.39 -36.00 22.16
CA ALA A 41 -9.16 -35.53 23.52
C ALA A 41 -9.57 -34.05 23.72
N ILE A 42 -9.85 -33.33 22.63
CA ILE A 42 -10.42 -31.98 22.67
C ILE A 42 -11.92 -32.10 22.98
N GLU A 43 -12.38 -31.41 24.02
CA GLU A 43 -13.81 -31.24 24.33
C GLU A 43 -14.30 -29.82 24.04
N HIS A 44 -13.39 -28.83 24.01
CA HIS A 44 -13.73 -27.42 23.79
C HIS A 44 -12.79 -26.78 22.75
N VAL A 45 -13.37 -26.09 21.77
CA VAL A 45 -12.67 -25.19 20.85
C VAL A 45 -13.17 -23.78 21.10
N ILE A 46 -12.25 -22.88 21.43
CA ILE A 46 -12.54 -21.46 21.67
C ILE A 46 -11.88 -20.66 20.56
N VAL A 47 -12.63 -19.75 19.93
CA VAL A 47 -12.14 -18.89 18.85
C VAL A 47 -12.25 -17.43 19.28
N LEU A 48 -11.12 -16.73 19.31
CA LEU A 48 -11.02 -15.29 19.46
C LEU A 48 -10.45 -14.71 18.15
N MET A 49 -11.24 -13.89 17.48
CA MET A 49 -10.81 -13.12 16.32
C MET A 49 -10.72 -11.64 16.71
N GLN A 50 -9.50 -11.11 16.67
CA GLN A 50 -9.16 -9.71 16.92
C GLN A 50 -9.13 -8.91 15.59
N GLU A 51 -8.89 -7.61 15.72
CA GLU A 51 -8.82 -6.59 14.67
C GLU A 51 -7.56 -5.73 14.86
N ASN A 52 -6.97 -5.12 13.85
CA ASN A 52 -6.64 -5.76 12.60
C ASN A 52 -5.13 -5.56 12.39
N ARG A 53 -4.39 -6.62 12.11
CA ARG A 53 -2.92 -6.60 12.11
C ARG A 53 -2.41 -7.54 11.04
N SER A 54 -1.46 -7.08 10.23
CA SER A 54 -0.70 -7.99 9.36
C SER A 54 0.26 -8.84 10.19
N PHE A 55 0.69 -9.97 9.62
CA PHE A 55 1.70 -10.82 10.27
C PHE A 55 3.02 -10.07 10.42
N ASP A 56 3.54 -9.40 9.37
CA ASP A 56 4.80 -8.66 9.47
C ASP A 56 4.73 -7.44 10.39
N ASN A 57 3.58 -6.78 10.50
CA ASN A 57 3.38 -5.68 11.46
C ASN A 57 3.61 -6.15 12.91
N TYR A 58 3.26 -7.40 13.23
CA TYR A 58 3.45 -7.96 14.56
C TYR A 58 4.77 -8.72 14.71
N PHE A 59 5.03 -9.64 13.78
CA PHE A 59 6.01 -10.71 13.93
C PHE A 59 7.08 -10.70 12.84
N GLY A 60 7.17 -9.65 12.03
CA GLY A 60 8.20 -9.53 10.99
C GLY A 60 9.62 -9.61 11.56
N THR A 61 9.83 -9.17 12.82
CA THR A 61 11.12 -9.26 13.52
C THR A 61 11.28 -10.51 14.41
N LEU A 62 10.23 -11.34 14.58
CA LEU A 62 10.28 -12.51 15.45
C LEU A 62 11.29 -13.55 14.95
N LYS A 63 12.14 -14.12 15.80
CA LYS A 63 13.12 -15.14 15.34
C LYS A 63 12.44 -16.36 14.74
N GLY A 64 13.01 -16.90 13.67
CA GLY A 64 12.57 -18.17 13.09
C GLY A 64 11.13 -18.19 12.58
N VAL A 65 10.62 -17.09 12.03
CA VAL A 65 9.42 -17.05 11.16
C VAL A 65 9.79 -16.48 9.79
N ARG A 66 8.90 -16.62 8.80
CA ARG A 66 9.03 -15.91 7.53
C ARG A 66 8.71 -14.43 7.72
N GLY A 67 9.71 -13.64 8.08
CA GLY A 67 9.59 -12.20 8.37
C GLY A 67 10.61 -11.37 7.57
N PHE A 68 11.08 -10.26 8.13
CA PHE A 68 11.97 -9.30 7.45
C PHE A 68 13.36 -9.85 7.09
N GLY A 69 13.76 -10.98 7.69
CA GLY A 69 14.96 -11.74 7.34
C GLY A 69 14.74 -12.81 6.28
N ASP A 70 13.59 -12.88 5.59
CA ASP A 70 13.41 -13.76 4.43
C ASP A 70 14.53 -13.50 3.40
N ARG A 71 15.24 -14.57 3.04
CA ARG A 71 16.38 -14.54 2.10
C ARG A 71 15.94 -14.56 0.63
N THR A 72 14.69 -14.93 0.40
CA THR A 72 14.10 -15.07 -0.93
C THR A 72 12.79 -14.29 -1.03
N PRO A 73 12.77 -12.99 -0.65
CA PRO A 73 11.59 -12.17 -0.85
C PRO A 73 11.28 -12.07 -2.35
N LEU A 74 10.03 -11.74 -2.67
CA LEU A 74 9.64 -11.47 -4.05
C LEU A 74 10.53 -10.36 -4.63
N ARG A 75 11.14 -10.62 -5.78
CA ARG A 75 11.87 -9.61 -6.55
C ARG A 75 10.89 -8.81 -7.41
N LEU A 76 10.95 -7.50 -7.30
CA LEU A 76 10.12 -6.58 -8.07
C LEU A 76 10.73 -6.26 -9.45
N PRO A 77 9.93 -5.82 -10.44
CA PRO A 77 10.44 -5.41 -11.76
C PRO A 77 11.43 -4.23 -11.71
N THR A 78 11.37 -3.42 -10.65
CA THR A 78 12.30 -2.32 -10.38
C THR A 78 13.74 -2.81 -10.16
N GLY A 79 13.91 -4.09 -9.79
CA GLY A 79 15.18 -4.70 -9.43
C GLY A 79 15.36 -4.90 -7.92
N GLY A 80 14.57 -4.19 -7.11
CA GLY A 80 14.51 -4.35 -5.66
C GLY A 80 13.70 -5.57 -5.21
N SER A 81 13.57 -5.72 -3.90
CA SER A 81 12.69 -6.68 -3.24
C SER A 81 11.33 -6.07 -2.93
N VAL A 82 10.35 -6.91 -2.60
CA VAL A 82 9.01 -6.48 -2.16
C VAL A 82 9.05 -5.62 -0.88
N PHE A 83 10.15 -5.60 -0.13
CA PHE A 83 10.30 -4.67 1.00
C PHE A 83 10.53 -3.22 0.54
N GLU A 84 11.02 -3.01 -0.68
CA GLU A 84 11.28 -1.70 -1.28
C GLU A 84 10.04 -1.19 -2.02
N GLN A 85 9.01 -0.82 -1.25
CA GLN A 85 7.73 -0.42 -1.82
C GLN A 85 7.84 0.95 -2.51
N PRO A 86 7.50 1.07 -3.80
CA PRO A 86 7.67 2.30 -4.56
C PRO A 86 6.77 3.43 -4.06
N ARG A 87 7.28 4.67 -4.14
CA ARG A 87 6.54 5.89 -3.78
C ARG A 87 6.16 6.69 -5.02
N ALA A 88 4.97 7.30 -5.01
CA ALA A 88 4.59 8.31 -5.99
C ALA A 88 5.61 9.47 -5.99
N GLY A 89 6.18 9.78 -7.16
CA GLY A 89 7.26 10.77 -7.30
C GLY A 89 8.68 10.23 -7.23
N GLY A 90 8.86 8.92 -7.01
CA GLY A 90 10.16 8.23 -7.01
C GLY A 90 10.70 7.89 -5.63
N GLY A 91 11.62 6.92 -5.60
CA GLY A 91 12.14 6.33 -4.36
C GLY A 91 11.24 5.22 -3.81
N GLU A 92 11.63 4.71 -2.65
CA GLU A 92 10.98 3.58 -1.98
C GLU A 92 10.80 3.82 -0.48
N VAL A 93 9.90 3.05 0.13
CA VAL A 93 9.68 3.01 1.57
C VAL A 93 9.95 1.59 2.04
N LEU A 94 10.86 1.45 3.00
CA LEU A 94 11.19 0.19 3.66
C LEU A 94 10.30 -0.01 4.89
N PRO A 95 10.10 -1.25 5.37
CA PRO A 95 9.52 -1.48 6.69
C PRO A 95 10.30 -0.74 7.78
N PHE A 96 9.61 -0.09 8.72
CA PHE A 96 10.25 0.74 9.74
C PHE A 96 9.58 0.60 11.12
N SER A 97 10.38 0.75 12.19
CA SER A 97 9.90 0.57 13.56
C SER A 97 8.94 1.70 13.96
N ALA A 98 7.74 1.34 14.42
CA ALA A 98 6.77 2.30 14.96
C ALA A 98 7.35 3.05 16.17
N ARG A 99 8.13 2.37 17.02
CA ARG A 99 8.82 2.95 18.17
C ARG A 99 9.84 4.01 17.75
N GLN A 100 10.70 3.71 16.78
CA GLN A 100 11.67 4.67 16.28
C GLN A 100 10.97 5.88 15.65
N ALA A 101 9.91 5.65 14.86
CA ALA A 101 9.12 6.72 14.28
C ALA A 101 8.47 7.64 15.33
N ALA A 102 8.10 7.11 16.50
CA ALA A 102 7.59 7.92 17.61
C ALA A 102 8.68 8.83 18.17
N VAL A 103 9.86 8.28 18.42
CA VAL A 103 11.04 9.03 18.90
C VAL A 103 11.41 10.14 17.92
N ASP A 104 11.47 9.82 16.62
CA ASP A 104 11.81 10.78 15.57
C ASP A 104 10.77 11.90 15.45
N ALA A 105 9.51 11.60 15.75
CA ALA A 105 8.42 12.58 15.82
C ALA A 105 8.37 13.39 17.14
N GLY A 106 9.32 13.19 18.06
CA GLY A 106 9.34 13.84 19.37
C GLY A 106 8.21 13.37 20.31
N ARG A 107 7.66 12.17 20.05
CA ARG A 107 6.60 11.55 20.84
C ARG A 107 7.18 10.57 21.85
N PRO A 108 6.53 10.38 23.01
CA PRO A 108 6.81 9.24 23.87
C PRO A 108 6.72 7.91 23.09
N GLU A 109 7.65 6.99 23.31
CA GLU A 109 7.62 5.65 22.71
C GLU A 109 6.32 4.88 23.01
N SER A 110 5.65 5.25 24.11
CA SER A 110 4.33 4.75 24.51
C SER A 110 3.24 4.93 23.46
N ASP A 111 3.36 5.97 22.64
CA ASP A 111 2.30 6.42 21.75
C ASP A 111 2.05 5.40 20.63
N ILE A 112 2.98 4.48 20.38
CA ILE A 112 2.82 3.38 19.43
C ILE A 112 1.62 2.47 19.74
N GLN A 113 1.08 2.50 20.96
CA GLN A 113 -0.14 1.77 21.31
C GLN A 113 -1.39 2.36 20.62
N TYR A 114 -1.30 3.59 20.12
CA TYR A 114 -2.40 4.37 19.57
C TYR A 114 -2.13 4.74 18.10
N LEU A 115 -1.68 3.79 17.28
CA LEU A 115 -1.61 4.02 15.83
C LEU A 115 -3.02 4.26 15.26
N GLY A 116 -3.12 5.07 14.21
CA GLY A 116 -4.36 5.31 13.48
C GLY A 116 -4.63 4.23 12.42
N SER A 117 -5.90 4.12 12.03
CA SER A 117 -6.34 3.16 11.02
C SER A 117 -5.97 3.61 9.60
N LEU A 118 -5.62 2.67 8.72
CA LEU A 118 -5.26 2.93 7.32
C LEU A 118 -6.37 2.48 6.37
N ALA A 119 -6.16 2.60 5.06
CA ALA A 119 -7.11 2.06 4.08
C ALA A 119 -7.07 0.52 4.09
N HIS A 120 -8.23 -0.10 4.26
CA HIS A 120 -8.41 -1.57 4.31
C HIS A 120 -9.74 -2.02 3.64
N GLY A 121 -10.14 -1.33 2.58
CA GLY A 121 -11.27 -1.70 1.73
C GLY A 121 -10.87 -2.63 0.59
N PHE A 122 -11.88 -3.19 -0.11
CA PHE A 122 -11.63 -4.08 -1.25
C PHE A 122 -10.86 -3.42 -2.39
N SER A 123 -11.16 -2.15 -2.68
CA SER A 123 -10.51 -1.39 -3.75
C SER A 123 -9.03 -1.15 -3.47
N ASP A 124 -8.67 -0.65 -2.29
CA ASP A 124 -7.27 -0.40 -1.93
C ASP A 124 -6.50 -1.70 -1.66
N GLY A 125 -7.16 -2.76 -1.15
CA GLY A 125 -6.57 -4.09 -1.05
C GLY A 125 -6.20 -4.66 -2.42
N THR A 126 -7.09 -4.56 -3.41
CA THR A 126 -6.80 -5.00 -4.79
C THR A 126 -5.82 -4.08 -5.53
N GLN A 127 -5.72 -2.81 -5.14
CA GLN A 127 -4.68 -1.91 -5.62
C GLN A 127 -3.31 -2.35 -5.09
N ALA A 128 -3.16 -2.54 -3.77
CA ALA A 128 -1.91 -2.99 -3.14
C ALA A 128 -1.42 -4.34 -3.69
N TRP A 129 -2.34 -5.23 -4.09
CA TRP A 129 -2.03 -6.48 -4.79
C TRP A 129 -1.25 -6.27 -6.10
N GLY A 130 -1.40 -5.13 -6.79
CA GLY A 130 -0.56 -4.75 -7.93
C GLY A 130 -0.60 -5.74 -9.10
N ASN A 131 -1.77 -6.30 -9.42
CA ASN A 131 -1.90 -7.40 -10.39
C ASN A 131 -1.05 -8.64 -10.09
N GLY A 132 -0.72 -8.86 -8.81
CA GLY A 132 0.11 -9.98 -8.35
C GLY A 132 1.52 -9.57 -7.94
N TRP A 133 2.01 -8.40 -8.38
CA TRP A 133 3.35 -7.91 -8.06
C TRP A 133 3.53 -7.48 -6.61
N TRP A 134 2.42 -7.19 -5.90
CA TRP A 134 2.45 -6.88 -4.47
C TRP A 134 3.27 -5.61 -4.14
N ASP A 135 3.23 -4.62 -5.03
CA ASP A 135 4.15 -3.48 -5.09
C ASP A 135 3.48 -2.10 -5.09
N ASP A 136 2.16 -1.99 -4.83
CA ASP A 136 1.47 -0.69 -4.82
C ASP A 136 0.91 -0.29 -3.44
N TRP A 137 1.55 -0.77 -2.37
CA TRP A 137 1.08 -0.58 -1.00
C TRP A 137 1.07 0.89 -0.57
N ILE A 138 2.08 1.66 -0.94
CA ILE A 138 2.21 3.07 -0.53
C ILE A 138 1.13 3.94 -1.16
N ALA A 139 0.84 3.74 -2.45
CA ALA A 139 -0.20 4.50 -3.14
C ALA A 139 -1.60 4.08 -2.64
N ALA A 140 -1.80 2.80 -2.33
CA ALA A 140 -3.06 2.28 -1.85
C ALA A 140 -3.36 2.67 -0.39
N LYS A 141 -2.35 2.71 0.49
CA LYS A 141 -2.54 2.68 1.95
C LYS A 141 -1.69 3.69 2.73
N SER A 142 -0.97 4.57 2.04
CA SER A 142 0.02 5.53 2.58
C SER A 142 1.30 4.88 3.10
N GLN A 143 2.29 5.70 3.46
CA GLN A 143 3.60 5.21 3.93
C GLN A 143 3.55 4.53 5.30
N SER A 144 2.55 4.86 6.13
CA SER A 144 2.37 4.26 7.46
C SER A 144 2.07 2.77 7.41
N THR A 145 1.67 2.23 6.25
CA THR A 145 1.50 0.79 6.02
C THR A 145 2.76 0.00 6.36
N MET A 146 3.94 0.60 6.19
CA MET A 146 5.23 -0.07 6.40
C MET A 146 5.69 -0.10 7.86
N ALA A 147 4.90 0.44 8.81
CA ALA A 147 5.25 0.43 10.22
C ALA A 147 5.08 -0.96 10.84
N PHE A 148 5.98 -1.34 11.75
CA PHE A 148 5.90 -2.60 12.51
C PHE A 148 6.18 -2.40 14.01
N TYR A 149 5.71 -3.37 14.79
CA TYR A 149 5.99 -3.58 16.20
C TYR A 149 7.09 -4.63 16.39
N ASP A 150 7.92 -4.45 17.42
CA ASP A 150 8.86 -5.47 17.87
C ASP A 150 8.47 -6.05 19.25
N ARG A 151 9.27 -7.01 19.74
CA ARG A 151 9.04 -7.70 21.02
C ARG A 151 8.80 -6.75 22.20
N ARG A 152 9.43 -5.57 22.20
CA ARG A 152 9.32 -4.59 23.28
C ARG A 152 7.97 -3.88 23.27
N ASP A 153 7.28 -3.89 22.14
CA ASP A 153 6.02 -3.18 21.92
C ASP A 153 4.80 -4.06 22.24
N ILE A 154 4.87 -5.36 21.91
CA ILE A 154 3.78 -6.34 22.06
C ILE A 154 4.26 -7.65 22.74
N PRO A 155 4.71 -7.57 23.99
CA PRO A 155 5.47 -8.65 24.61
C PRO A 155 4.67 -9.92 24.93
N LEU A 156 3.39 -9.80 25.29
CA LEU A 156 2.53 -10.96 25.53
C LEU A 156 2.36 -11.78 24.25
N GLN A 157 2.16 -11.11 23.12
CA GLN A 157 2.00 -11.70 21.81
C GLN A 157 3.25 -12.47 21.38
N TYR A 158 4.43 -11.89 21.60
CA TYR A 158 5.72 -12.58 21.37
C TYR A 158 5.91 -13.77 22.31
N GLU A 159 5.57 -13.66 23.60
CA GLU A 159 5.65 -14.79 24.52
C GLU A 159 4.68 -15.91 24.12
N LEU A 160 3.46 -15.60 23.67
CA LEU A 160 2.53 -16.61 23.15
C LEU A 160 3.12 -17.34 21.95
N ALA A 161 3.74 -16.62 21.01
CA ALA A 161 4.44 -17.22 19.88
C ALA A 161 5.64 -18.07 20.33
N ASP A 162 6.40 -17.63 21.33
CA ASP A 162 7.51 -18.40 21.91
C ASP A 162 7.06 -19.68 22.60
N ARG A 163 5.85 -19.71 23.17
CA ARG A 163 5.37 -20.85 23.97
C ARG A 163 4.52 -21.82 23.19
N PHE A 164 3.73 -21.35 22.23
CA PHE A 164 2.75 -22.14 21.50
C PHE A 164 3.07 -22.24 20.02
N THR A 165 2.14 -22.75 19.21
CA THR A 165 2.34 -22.82 17.76
C THR A 165 1.81 -21.55 17.09
N ILE A 166 2.70 -20.83 16.41
CA ILE A 166 2.34 -19.70 15.54
C ILE A 166 2.29 -20.16 14.08
N CYS A 167 1.31 -19.67 13.32
CA CYS A 167 1.18 -19.96 11.89
C CYS A 167 1.72 -18.79 11.07
N ASP A 168 2.86 -18.95 10.40
CA ASP A 168 3.50 -17.88 9.61
C ASP A 168 3.04 -17.83 8.14
N SER A 169 1.97 -18.55 7.84
CA SER A 169 1.30 -18.61 6.52
C SER A 169 -0.24 -18.64 6.68
N TYR A 170 -0.77 -17.89 7.65
CA TYR A 170 -2.21 -17.71 7.84
C TYR A 170 -2.65 -16.37 7.22
N PHE A 171 -3.56 -16.42 6.24
CA PHE A 171 -3.99 -15.28 5.45
C PHE A 171 -5.40 -14.83 5.83
N CYS A 172 -5.68 -13.52 5.74
CA CYS A 172 -7.07 -13.08 5.73
C CYS A 172 -7.76 -13.63 4.47
N SER A 173 -9.07 -13.90 4.56
CA SER A 173 -9.77 -14.60 3.47
C SER A 173 -10.14 -13.68 2.30
N VAL A 174 -10.14 -12.36 2.49
CA VAL A 174 -10.53 -11.33 1.52
C VAL A 174 -9.49 -10.20 1.51
N TYR A 175 -9.22 -9.62 0.34
CA TYR A 175 -8.47 -8.36 0.18
C TYR A 175 -9.29 -7.14 0.64
N GLY A 176 -9.94 -7.17 1.79
CA GLY A 176 -10.88 -6.12 2.18
C GLY A 176 -11.24 -6.15 3.65
N SER A 177 -12.36 -5.50 3.96
CA SER A 177 -12.72 -5.08 5.31
C SER A 177 -13.08 -6.22 6.28
N THR A 178 -13.34 -5.86 7.53
CA THR A 178 -13.77 -6.72 8.64
C THR A 178 -14.90 -7.71 8.30
N ASN A 179 -16.08 -7.21 7.93
CA ASN A 179 -17.27 -8.03 7.75
C ASN A 179 -17.09 -9.16 6.71
N PRO A 180 -16.55 -8.93 5.50
CA PRO A 180 -16.36 -10.03 4.55
C PRO A 180 -15.34 -11.07 5.05
N ASN A 181 -14.29 -10.67 5.77
CA ASN A 181 -13.38 -11.64 6.40
C ASN A 181 -14.07 -12.45 7.50
N ARG A 182 -14.88 -11.81 8.34
CA ARG A 182 -15.70 -12.51 9.35
C ARG A 182 -16.74 -13.42 8.70
N ASN A 183 -17.34 -13.06 7.57
CA ASN A 183 -18.22 -13.97 6.82
C ASN A 183 -17.53 -15.30 6.48
N TYR A 184 -16.24 -15.29 6.12
CA TYR A 184 -15.48 -16.53 5.91
C TYR A 184 -15.27 -17.32 7.20
N LEU A 185 -15.02 -16.68 8.35
CA LEU A 185 -14.92 -17.35 9.66
C LEU A 185 -16.25 -18.02 10.07
N TRP A 186 -17.37 -17.35 9.80
CA TRP A 186 -18.68 -17.77 10.28
C TRP A 186 -19.45 -18.63 9.29
N THR A 187 -19.13 -18.57 8.00
CA THR A 187 -19.93 -19.20 6.94
C THR A 187 -19.13 -19.83 5.81
N GLY A 188 -17.80 -19.66 5.77
CA GLY A 188 -16.92 -20.23 4.75
C GLY A 188 -16.93 -19.51 3.39
N THR A 189 -17.70 -18.44 3.23
CA THR A 189 -17.78 -17.61 2.02
C THR A 189 -18.15 -16.17 2.40
N THR A 190 -18.01 -15.22 1.48
CA THR A 190 -18.61 -13.89 1.61
C THR A 190 -19.89 -13.72 0.78
N GLY A 191 -20.30 -14.72 0.00
CA GLY A 191 -21.61 -14.70 -0.66
C GLY A 191 -21.87 -13.48 -1.55
N TYR A 192 -23.10 -12.98 -1.57
CA TYR A 192 -23.56 -11.84 -2.38
C TYR A 192 -24.39 -10.86 -1.54
N GLU A 193 -24.42 -9.60 -1.96
CA GLU A 193 -25.30 -8.60 -1.38
C GLU A 193 -26.78 -8.94 -1.66
N PRO A 194 -27.71 -8.67 -0.73
CA PRO A 194 -29.12 -9.06 -0.87
C PRO A 194 -29.78 -8.48 -2.13
N GLY A 195 -30.43 -9.35 -2.91
CA GLY A 195 -31.23 -8.93 -4.08
C GLY A 195 -30.41 -8.44 -5.29
N GLY A 196 -29.09 -8.64 -5.29
CA GLY A 196 -28.19 -8.19 -6.35
C GLY A 196 -27.21 -9.27 -6.82
N VAL A 197 -26.32 -8.86 -7.72
CA VAL A 197 -25.21 -9.68 -8.26
C VAL A 197 -23.85 -9.27 -7.69
N ASN A 198 -23.82 -8.24 -6.84
CA ASN A 198 -22.60 -7.73 -6.23
C ASN A 198 -22.14 -8.69 -5.12
N ARG A 199 -20.84 -8.96 -5.03
CA ARG A 199 -20.27 -9.70 -3.90
C ARG A 199 -20.31 -8.84 -2.63
N ALA A 200 -20.54 -9.46 -1.49
CA ALA A 200 -20.45 -8.76 -0.21
C ALA A 200 -18.98 -8.65 0.21
N VAL A 201 -18.24 -7.72 -0.40
CA VAL A 201 -16.80 -7.48 -0.17
C VAL A 201 -16.54 -6.20 0.63
N THR A 202 -17.58 -5.62 1.23
CA THR A 202 -17.51 -4.39 2.02
C THR A 202 -18.24 -4.55 3.35
N ASN A 203 -18.15 -3.52 4.21
CA ASN A 203 -18.90 -3.43 5.46
C ASN A 203 -20.37 -2.96 5.26
N ALA A 204 -20.97 -3.19 4.09
CA ALA A 204 -22.34 -2.76 3.79
C ALA A 204 -23.39 -3.28 4.78
N ALA A 205 -23.16 -4.45 5.38
CA ALA A 205 -24.07 -5.05 6.36
C ALA A 205 -24.21 -4.27 7.67
N TYR A 206 -23.29 -3.35 7.98
CA TYR A 206 -23.36 -2.51 9.18
C TYR A 206 -24.52 -1.52 9.13
N SER A 207 -25.11 -1.29 7.95
CA SER A 207 -26.34 -0.51 7.86
C SER A 207 -27.50 -1.23 8.55
N TYR A 208 -28.19 -0.53 9.46
CA TYR A 208 -29.43 -1.04 10.07
C TYR A 208 -30.53 -1.38 9.07
N THR A 209 -30.50 -0.80 7.86
CA THR A 209 -31.48 -1.07 6.79
C THR A 209 -31.06 -2.22 5.87
N HIS A 210 -29.87 -2.80 6.08
CA HIS A 210 -29.42 -3.96 5.33
C HIS A 210 -30.38 -5.14 5.51
N GLN A 211 -30.86 -5.72 4.40
CA GLN A 211 -31.90 -6.76 4.39
C GLN A 211 -31.41 -8.10 5.00
N GLY A 212 -30.09 -8.27 5.06
CA GLY A 212 -29.43 -9.42 5.61
C GLY A 212 -29.14 -10.52 4.58
N TYR A 213 -28.02 -11.18 4.80
CA TYR A 213 -27.54 -12.29 3.97
C TYR A 213 -28.46 -13.52 4.11
N ASP A 214 -28.62 -14.28 3.04
CA ASP A 214 -29.62 -15.37 2.94
C ASP A 214 -29.03 -16.79 2.89
N TRP A 215 -27.70 -16.94 3.00
CA TRP A 215 -27.06 -18.24 3.19
C TRP A 215 -26.93 -18.60 4.68
N THR A 216 -26.76 -19.88 4.97
CA THR A 216 -26.73 -20.39 6.35
C THR A 216 -25.38 -20.15 7.02
N THR A 217 -25.41 -19.77 8.29
CA THR A 217 -24.22 -19.61 9.13
C THR A 217 -23.76 -20.94 9.75
N TYR A 218 -22.48 -21.07 10.10
CA TYR A 218 -21.95 -22.28 10.73
C TYR A 218 -22.56 -22.56 12.12
N PRO A 219 -22.86 -21.57 12.98
CA PRO A 219 -23.64 -21.80 14.20
C PRO A 219 -25.01 -22.45 13.97
N GLU A 220 -25.75 -22.05 12.93
CA GLU A 220 -27.02 -22.72 12.57
C GLU A 220 -26.79 -24.20 12.20
N ARG A 221 -25.64 -24.54 11.59
CA ARG A 221 -25.29 -25.93 11.26
C ARG A 221 -24.92 -26.74 12.49
N LEU A 222 -24.18 -26.16 13.43
CA LEU A 222 -23.87 -26.79 14.71
C LEU A 222 -25.15 -27.05 15.51
N GLU A 223 -26.06 -26.08 15.53
CA GLU A 223 -27.37 -26.21 16.17
C GLU A 223 -28.17 -27.38 15.56
N ALA A 224 -28.27 -27.44 14.23
CA ALA A 224 -28.97 -28.51 13.53
C ALA A 224 -28.33 -29.90 13.77
N ALA A 225 -27.02 -29.96 14.03
CA ALA A 225 -26.30 -31.19 14.32
C ALA A 225 -26.30 -31.59 15.81
N GLY A 226 -26.87 -30.75 16.69
CA GLY A 226 -26.88 -31.00 18.14
C GLY A 226 -25.49 -30.85 18.80
N VAL A 227 -24.55 -30.16 18.15
CA VAL A 227 -23.25 -29.81 18.74
C VAL A 227 -23.45 -28.57 19.60
N SER A 228 -22.99 -28.59 20.86
CA SER A 228 -23.20 -27.42 21.75
C SER A 228 -22.29 -26.26 21.36
N TRP A 229 -22.85 -25.06 21.24
CA TRP A 229 -22.09 -23.86 20.90
C TRP A 229 -22.62 -22.59 21.59
N GLN A 230 -21.78 -21.56 21.69
CA GLN A 230 -22.14 -20.24 22.22
C GLN A 230 -21.26 -19.15 21.64
N ILE A 231 -21.84 -17.99 21.36
CA ILE A 231 -21.14 -16.73 21.12
C ILE A 231 -21.24 -15.91 22.41
N TYR A 232 -20.08 -15.52 22.94
CA TYR A 232 -19.95 -14.63 24.09
C TYR A 232 -19.68 -13.22 23.57
N GLN A 233 -20.56 -12.28 23.92
CA GLN A 233 -20.50 -10.87 23.52
C GLN A 233 -21.23 -9.98 24.53
N GLU A 234 -20.88 -8.70 24.56
CA GLU A 234 -21.52 -7.66 25.39
C GLU A 234 -22.37 -6.73 24.52
N TRP A 235 -23.03 -5.75 25.14
CA TRP A 235 -23.81 -4.73 24.41
C TRP A 235 -22.99 -4.07 23.31
N ASP A 236 -21.75 -3.70 23.63
CA ASP A 236 -20.74 -3.36 22.65
C ASP A 236 -20.06 -4.64 22.17
N ASN A 237 -20.17 -4.91 20.89
CA ASN A 237 -19.47 -5.98 20.20
C ASN A 237 -18.75 -5.45 18.96
N PHE A 238 -18.63 -4.13 18.81
CA PHE A 238 -17.98 -3.45 17.69
C PHE A 238 -18.32 -3.98 16.29
N THR A 239 -19.58 -4.37 16.04
CA THR A 239 -20.01 -4.95 14.76
C THR A 239 -19.36 -6.31 14.39
N ASP A 240 -18.59 -6.90 15.30
CA ASP A 240 -17.74 -8.06 15.06
C ASP A 240 -18.46 -9.41 15.08
N ASN A 241 -19.73 -9.42 15.49
CA ASN A 241 -20.57 -10.62 15.43
C ASN A 241 -21.37 -10.68 14.12
N ALA A 242 -20.74 -11.24 13.08
CA ALA A 242 -21.33 -11.25 11.74
C ALA A 242 -22.66 -11.99 11.62
N VAL A 243 -23.00 -12.93 12.54
CA VAL A 243 -24.26 -13.69 12.44
C VAL A 243 -25.50 -12.79 12.52
N GLU A 244 -25.42 -11.65 13.21
CA GLU A 244 -26.53 -10.70 13.34
C GLU A 244 -26.91 -10.04 11.99
N TYR A 245 -26.02 -10.12 11.00
CA TYR A 245 -26.25 -9.63 9.65
C TYR A 245 -27.00 -10.60 8.73
N PHE A 246 -27.30 -11.80 9.21
CA PHE A 246 -28.00 -12.82 8.45
C PHE A 246 -29.52 -12.76 8.67
N ARG A 247 -30.28 -13.13 7.64
CA ARG A 247 -31.74 -13.00 7.62
C ARG A 247 -32.46 -13.69 8.78
N PRO A 248 -32.13 -14.95 9.17
CA PRO A 248 -32.80 -15.61 10.30
C PRO A 248 -32.68 -14.82 11.61
N TRP A 249 -31.50 -14.24 11.86
CA TRP A 249 -31.20 -13.47 13.06
C TRP A 249 -31.90 -12.13 13.07
N LYS A 250 -31.94 -11.43 11.93
CA LYS A 250 -32.72 -10.20 11.75
C LYS A 250 -34.22 -10.45 11.93
N GLU A 251 -34.74 -11.59 11.47
CA GLU A 251 -36.14 -11.98 11.65
C GLU A 251 -36.49 -12.23 13.11
N ILE A 252 -35.65 -12.96 13.84
CA ILE A 252 -35.81 -13.17 15.28
C ILE A 252 -35.73 -11.84 16.02
N GLY A 253 -34.75 -11.00 15.68
CA GLY A 253 -34.61 -9.65 16.23
C GLY A 253 -35.87 -8.80 16.05
N ARG A 254 -36.45 -8.80 14.83
CA ARG A 254 -37.72 -8.09 14.56
C ARG A 254 -38.88 -8.59 15.43
N LYS A 255 -38.97 -9.89 15.71
CA LYS A 255 -39.99 -10.46 16.61
C LYS A 255 -39.82 -9.97 18.05
N ILE A 256 -38.59 -9.90 18.54
CA ILE A 256 -38.27 -9.36 19.87
C ILE A 256 -38.66 -7.88 19.94
N LEU A 257 -38.20 -7.08 18.97
CA LEU A 257 -38.38 -5.62 18.96
C LEU A 257 -39.84 -5.18 18.80
N ALA A 258 -40.71 -6.03 18.25
CA ALA A 258 -42.16 -5.80 18.23
C ALA A 258 -42.78 -5.66 19.64
N LYS A 259 -42.06 -6.05 20.71
CA LYS A 259 -42.46 -5.90 22.12
C LYS A 259 -41.73 -4.77 22.84
N VAL A 260 -40.84 -4.04 22.16
CA VAL A 260 -39.97 -3.01 22.74
C VAL A 260 -40.43 -1.62 22.32
N SER A 261 -40.57 -0.70 23.28
CA SER A 261 -40.88 0.70 23.03
C SER A 261 -39.65 1.42 22.47
N GLY A 262 -39.77 2.13 21.35
CA GLY A 262 -38.67 2.95 20.79
C GLY A 262 -38.41 2.83 19.28
N GLN A 263 -39.21 2.05 18.53
CA GLN A 263 -39.10 1.90 17.06
C GLN A 263 -37.67 1.58 16.55
N TYR A 264 -37.05 0.53 17.10
CA TYR A 264 -35.74 0.04 16.65
C TYR A 264 -35.88 -0.89 15.43
N SER A 265 -34.95 -0.78 14.49
CA SER A 265 -34.89 -1.62 13.28
C SER A 265 -34.12 -2.92 13.49
N THR A 266 -33.12 -2.91 14.38
CA THR A 266 -32.27 -4.07 14.70
C THR A 266 -32.03 -4.17 16.21
N THR A 267 -31.66 -5.36 16.69
CA THR A 267 -31.31 -5.59 18.10
C THR A 267 -30.04 -4.84 18.48
N GLU A 268 -29.09 -4.72 17.56
CA GLU A 268 -27.91 -3.85 17.67
C GLU A 268 -28.29 -2.40 18.00
N GLN A 269 -29.18 -1.78 17.19
CA GLN A 269 -29.65 -0.42 17.44
C GLN A 269 -30.32 -0.28 18.82
N PHE A 270 -31.02 -1.32 19.29
CA PHE A 270 -31.57 -1.35 20.63
C PHE A 270 -30.46 -1.33 21.70
N TYR A 271 -29.47 -2.22 21.60
CA TYR A 271 -28.35 -2.30 22.56
C TYR A 271 -27.52 -1.02 22.59
N ASP A 272 -27.22 -0.43 21.43
CA ASP A 272 -26.51 0.85 21.32
C ASP A 272 -27.24 1.98 22.05
N SER A 273 -28.56 1.99 21.96
CA SER A 273 -29.38 2.99 22.64
C SER A 273 -29.32 2.89 24.17
N LEU A 274 -28.89 1.76 24.73
CA LEU A 274 -28.81 1.57 26.18
C LEU A 274 -27.72 2.45 26.81
N TRP A 275 -26.64 2.75 26.09
CA TRP A 275 -25.53 3.57 26.61
C TRP A 275 -25.95 5.00 26.96
N ASN A 276 -26.98 5.52 26.26
CA ASN A 276 -27.51 6.86 26.47
C ASN A 276 -28.69 6.91 27.47
N LYS A 277 -29.01 5.79 28.14
CA LYS A 277 -30.14 5.68 29.09
C LYS A 277 -29.65 5.63 30.54
N THR A 278 -30.46 6.14 31.46
CA THR A 278 -30.22 5.99 32.91
C THR A 278 -30.33 4.52 33.34
N ALA A 279 -29.86 4.16 34.53
CA ALA A 279 -29.96 2.80 35.04
C ALA A 279 -31.41 2.27 35.07
N ASP A 280 -32.37 3.08 35.52
CA ASP A 280 -33.79 2.70 35.55
C ASP A 280 -34.39 2.56 34.15
N GLN A 281 -34.04 3.46 33.23
CA GLN A 281 -34.45 3.37 31.82
C GLN A 281 -33.88 2.13 31.14
N ARG A 282 -32.60 1.80 31.38
CA ARG A 282 -31.98 0.56 30.89
C ARG A 282 -32.70 -0.66 31.43
N LYS A 283 -32.97 -0.71 32.74
CA LYS A 283 -33.69 -1.82 33.37
C LYS A 283 -35.09 -1.99 32.78
N ALA A 284 -35.82 -0.90 32.58
CA ALA A 284 -37.14 -0.93 31.96
C ALA A 284 -37.07 -1.44 30.50
N ALA A 285 -36.17 -0.89 29.69
CA ALA A 285 -35.97 -1.28 28.30
C ALA A 285 -35.58 -2.76 28.14
N LEU A 286 -34.64 -3.24 28.97
CA LEU A 286 -34.23 -4.64 29.01
C LEU A 286 -35.35 -5.56 29.45
N ALA A 287 -36.22 -5.14 30.36
CA ALA A 287 -37.40 -5.91 30.73
C ALA A 287 -38.41 -6.03 29.57
N GLU A 288 -38.54 -5.01 28.71
CA GLU A 288 -39.37 -5.12 27.50
C GLU A 288 -38.75 -6.05 26.47
N PHE A 289 -37.44 -5.91 26.26
CA PHE A 289 -36.67 -6.78 25.38
C PHE A 289 -36.78 -8.24 25.82
N GLN A 290 -36.66 -8.51 27.13
CA GLN A 290 -36.80 -9.85 27.69
C GLN A 290 -38.22 -10.40 27.45
N ARG A 291 -39.29 -9.60 27.56
CA ARG A 291 -40.64 -10.05 27.19
C ARG A 291 -40.74 -10.44 25.71
N GLY A 292 -40.00 -9.75 24.84
CA GLY A 292 -39.87 -10.10 23.43
C GLY A 292 -39.16 -11.44 23.22
N VAL A 293 -38.02 -11.65 23.88
CA VAL A 293 -37.30 -12.93 23.91
C VAL A 293 -38.20 -14.05 24.46
N ASP A 294 -38.97 -13.75 25.50
CA ASP A 294 -39.85 -14.72 26.16
C ASP A 294 -41.05 -15.14 25.31
N ALA A 295 -41.36 -14.38 24.26
CA ALA A 295 -42.43 -14.68 23.31
C ALA A 295 -41.95 -15.48 22.09
N LEU A 296 -40.64 -15.69 21.92
CA LEU A 296 -40.08 -16.50 20.84
C LEU A 296 -40.44 -17.98 21.01
N THR A 297 -40.48 -18.73 19.91
CA THR A 297 -40.49 -20.20 19.98
C THR A 297 -39.22 -20.72 20.64
N GLU A 298 -39.23 -21.96 21.16
CA GLU A 298 -38.04 -22.53 21.81
C GLU A 298 -36.82 -22.53 20.89
N ALA A 299 -36.98 -22.93 19.62
CA ALA A 299 -35.90 -22.96 18.65
C ALA A 299 -35.32 -21.56 18.38
N GLU A 300 -36.18 -20.56 18.17
CA GLU A 300 -35.75 -19.17 17.95
C GLU A 300 -35.05 -18.59 19.18
N ARG A 301 -35.58 -18.89 20.37
CA ARG A 301 -35.01 -18.44 21.64
C ARG A 301 -33.64 -19.06 21.87
N GLN A 302 -33.48 -20.36 21.64
CA GLN A 302 -32.19 -21.03 21.77
C GLN A 302 -31.16 -20.43 20.82
N LEU A 303 -31.53 -20.26 19.54
CA LEU A 303 -30.66 -19.66 18.54
C LEU A 303 -30.24 -18.24 18.97
N PHE A 304 -31.20 -17.38 19.32
CA PHE A 304 -30.94 -16.02 19.79
C PHE A 304 -30.04 -15.97 21.03
N MET A 305 -30.38 -16.72 22.08
CA MET A 305 -29.63 -16.72 23.35
C MET A 305 -28.19 -17.20 23.19
N ARG A 306 -27.94 -18.10 22.23
CA ARG A 306 -26.60 -18.60 21.93
C ARG A 306 -25.81 -17.69 21.01
N GLY A 307 -26.45 -17.04 20.04
CA GLY A 307 -25.74 -16.33 18.96
C GLY A 307 -25.85 -14.81 18.95
N ALA A 308 -26.95 -14.22 19.40
CA ALA A 308 -27.23 -12.78 19.25
C ALA A 308 -27.58 -12.07 20.58
N TYR A 309 -27.70 -12.80 21.69
CA TYR A 309 -27.86 -12.19 23.01
C TYR A 309 -26.57 -11.48 23.42
N ARG A 310 -26.70 -10.20 23.79
CA ARG A 310 -25.62 -9.36 24.31
C ARG A 310 -25.79 -9.14 25.81
N SER A 311 -24.79 -9.52 26.60
CA SER A 311 -24.80 -9.32 28.06
C SER A 311 -24.34 -7.91 28.45
N GLU A 312 -24.54 -7.57 29.71
CA GLU A 312 -24.12 -6.29 30.28
C GLU A 312 -22.59 -6.04 30.10
N PRO A 313 -22.15 -4.78 30.09
CA PRO A 313 -20.74 -4.45 30.01
C PRO A 313 -19.91 -5.07 31.13
N ASP A 314 -18.64 -5.38 30.85
CA ASP A 314 -17.68 -6.02 31.77
C ASP A 314 -18.04 -7.44 32.22
N THR A 315 -18.84 -8.18 31.44
CA THR A 315 -19.29 -9.55 31.75
C THR A 315 -18.75 -10.62 30.81
N LEU A 316 -18.06 -10.27 29.72
CA LEU A 316 -17.61 -11.17 28.65
C LEU A 316 -16.89 -12.41 29.17
N VAL A 317 -15.73 -12.21 29.80
CA VAL A 317 -14.91 -13.31 30.36
C VAL A 317 -15.58 -13.93 31.60
N GLN A 318 -16.39 -13.16 32.33
CA GLN A 318 -17.08 -13.67 33.51
C GLN A 318 -18.13 -14.72 33.16
N ARG A 319 -18.86 -14.55 32.04
CA ARG A 319 -19.82 -15.54 31.54
C ARG A 319 -19.13 -16.84 31.17
N LEU A 320 -18.04 -16.77 30.39
CA LEU A 320 -17.21 -17.94 30.06
C LEU A 320 -16.72 -18.65 31.34
N THR A 321 -16.19 -17.88 32.30
CA THR A 321 -15.71 -18.40 33.59
C THR A 321 -16.82 -19.09 34.38
N SER A 322 -18.05 -18.57 34.31
CA SER A 322 -19.23 -19.16 34.97
C SER A 322 -19.55 -20.52 34.38
N ASP A 323 -19.52 -20.65 33.06
CA ASP A 323 -19.79 -21.92 32.37
C ASP A 323 -18.70 -22.96 32.62
N ILE A 324 -17.43 -22.54 32.67
CA ILE A 324 -16.30 -23.39 33.10
C ILE A 324 -16.55 -23.94 34.51
N LYS A 325 -16.85 -23.06 35.48
CA LYS A 325 -17.09 -23.45 36.88
C LYS A 325 -18.28 -24.39 37.06
N LYS A 326 -19.31 -24.25 36.22
CA LYS A 326 -20.50 -25.12 36.23
C LYS A 326 -20.31 -26.42 35.45
N GLY A 327 -19.22 -26.56 34.70
CA GLY A 327 -19.01 -27.69 33.79
C GLY A 327 -19.97 -27.69 32.59
N THR A 328 -20.43 -26.51 32.18
CA THR A 328 -21.39 -26.30 31.07
C THR A 328 -20.78 -25.57 29.89
N LEU A 329 -19.45 -25.43 29.83
CA LEU A 329 -18.75 -24.83 28.69
C LEU A 329 -19.13 -25.59 27.40
N PRO A 330 -19.59 -24.89 26.33
CA PRO A 330 -19.95 -25.54 25.08
C PRO A 330 -18.77 -26.18 24.36
N GLN A 331 -19.06 -27.05 23.39
CA GLN A 331 -18.03 -27.63 22.52
C GLN A 331 -17.37 -26.55 21.65
N VAL A 332 -18.15 -25.61 21.10
CA VAL A 332 -17.62 -24.50 20.30
C VAL A 332 -18.00 -23.16 20.92
N SER A 333 -17.00 -22.36 21.27
CA SER A 333 -17.21 -21.03 21.85
C SER A 333 -16.53 -19.97 21.00
N TRP A 334 -17.26 -18.93 20.62
CA TRP A 334 -16.68 -17.74 20.00
C TRP A 334 -16.69 -16.58 20.99
N ILE A 335 -15.58 -15.86 21.07
CA ILE A 335 -15.45 -14.65 21.88
C ILE A 335 -15.42 -13.46 20.92
N VAL A 336 -16.42 -12.58 21.05
CA VAL A 336 -16.50 -11.34 20.28
C VAL A 336 -16.09 -10.19 21.20
N PRO A 337 -14.97 -9.50 20.91
CA PRO A 337 -14.48 -8.43 21.75
C PRO A 337 -15.37 -7.18 21.68
N THR A 338 -15.25 -6.32 22.68
CA THR A 338 -15.78 -4.95 22.63
C THR A 338 -14.88 -4.06 21.79
N ALA A 339 -15.34 -2.87 21.41
CA ALA A 339 -14.55 -1.90 20.65
C ALA A 339 -13.23 -1.51 21.32
N ALA A 340 -13.18 -1.57 22.66
CA ALA A 340 -11.98 -1.25 23.44
C ALA A 340 -11.00 -2.42 23.53
N LEU A 341 -11.43 -3.65 23.25
CA LEU A 341 -10.64 -4.89 23.41
C LEU A 341 -10.34 -5.60 22.07
N SER A 342 -10.91 -5.11 20.96
CA SER A 342 -10.79 -5.72 19.63
C SER A 342 -9.41 -5.55 19.00
N GLU A 343 -8.65 -4.52 19.42
CA GLU A 343 -7.41 -4.02 18.84
C GLU A 343 -7.53 -3.20 17.53
N HIS A 344 -8.74 -2.99 17.04
CA HIS A 344 -8.98 -2.08 15.90
C HIS A 344 -8.36 -0.69 16.15
N PRO A 345 -7.47 -0.18 15.26
CA PRO A 345 -6.72 1.07 15.49
C PRO A 345 -7.52 2.35 15.61
N SER A 346 -8.83 2.36 15.35
CA SER A 346 -9.67 3.52 15.67
C SER A 346 -10.21 3.53 17.11
N SER A 347 -10.38 2.36 17.73
CA SER A 347 -11.14 2.21 18.99
C SER A 347 -10.43 1.44 20.10
N SER A 348 -9.38 0.67 19.77
CA SER A 348 -8.61 -0.14 20.71
C SER A 348 -7.08 0.04 20.56
N THR A 349 -6.30 -0.83 21.19
CA THR A 349 -4.84 -0.86 21.24
C THR A 349 -4.33 -2.31 21.35
N PRO A 350 -3.06 -2.61 21.00
CA PRO A 350 -2.45 -3.91 21.25
C PRO A 350 -2.51 -4.36 22.72
N VAL A 351 -2.43 -3.41 23.65
CA VAL A 351 -2.60 -3.67 25.09
C VAL A 351 -4.04 -4.05 25.45
N GLY A 352 -5.05 -3.43 24.82
CA GLY A 352 -6.46 -3.78 25.02
C GLY A 352 -6.72 -5.26 24.67
N SER A 353 -6.24 -5.67 23.50
CA SER A 353 -6.26 -7.07 23.06
C SER A 353 -5.45 -7.99 23.97
N ALA A 354 -4.25 -7.58 24.38
CA ALA A 354 -3.43 -8.35 25.33
C ALA A 354 -4.16 -8.62 26.66
N ASN A 355 -4.90 -7.63 27.18
CA ASN A 355 -5.68 -7.79 28.42
C ASN A 355 -6.79 -8.84 28.25
N LEU A 356 -7.55 -8.79 27.15
CA LEU A 356 -8.59 -9.79 26.87
C LEU A 356 -7.98 -11.20 26.73
N VAL A 357 -6.89 -11.33 25.97
CA VAL A 357 -6.17 -12.59 25.82
C VAL A 357 -5.69 -13.12 27.17
N TYR A 358 -5.09 -12.27 28.00
CA TYR A 358 -4.64 -12.64 29.34
C TYR A 358 -5.81 -13.16 30.20
N ASP A 359 -6.91 -12.43 30.25
CA ASP A 359 -8.07 -12.78 31.08
C ASP A 359 -8.73 -14.08 30.60
N LEU A 360 -8.82 -14.31 29.29
CA LEU A 360 -9.30 -15.58 28.73
C LEU A 360 -8.39 -16.76 29.09
N LEU A 361 -7.08 -16.59 28.94
CA LEU A 361 -6.11 -17.61 29.30
C LEU A 361 -6.17 -17.93 30.80
N ASP A 362 -6.31 -16.92 31.65
CA ASP A 362 -6.44 -17.10 33.10
C ASP A 362 -7.75 -17.83 33.45
N ALA A 363 -8.86 -17.48 32.79
CA ALA A 363 -10.15 -18.14 33.00
C ALA A 363 -10.13 -19.62 32.60
N ILE A 364 -9.53 -19.96 31.45
CA ILE A 364 -9.39 -21.33 30.96
C ILE A 364 -8.46 -22.14 31.85
N ALA A 365 -7.28 -21.58 32.17
CA ALA A 365 -6.22 -22.31 32.88
C ALA A 365 -6.44 -22.42 34.40
N SER A 366 -7.29 -21.56 34.97
CA SER A 366 -7.67 -21.65 36.40
C SER A 366 -8.41 -22.94 36.75
N ASP A 367 -9.01 -23.62 35.77
CA ASP A 367 -9.46 -25.01 35.90
C ASP A 367 -8.59 -25.94 35.04
N PRO A 368 -7.61 -26.65 35.63
CA PRO A 368 -6.72 -27.55 34.89
C PRO A 368 -7.45 -28.63 34.09
N LYS A 369 -8.67 -29.03 34.50
CA LYS A 369 -9.47 -30.00 33.73
C LYS A 369 -9.95 -29.40 32.42
N THR A 370 -10.44 -28.17 32.43
CA THR A 370 -10.84 -27.42 31.24
C THR A 370 -9.64 -27.17 30.32
N TRP A 371 -8.52 -26.63 30.84
CA TRP A 371 -7.28 -26.44 30.07
C TRP A 371 -6.85 -27.69 29.31
N SER A 372 -6.85 -28.85 29.99
CA SER A 372 -6.40 -30.12 29.42
C SER A 372 -7.22 -30.58 28.19
N LYS A 373 -8.39 -29.99 27.95
CA LYS A 373 -9.32 -30.39 26.90
C LYS A 373 -9.62 -29.27 25.89
N THR A 374 -8.89 -28.16 25.96
CA THR A 374 -9.20 -26.94 25.22
C THR A 374 -8.17 -26.62 24.14
N ALA A 375 -8.67 -26.20 22.98
CA ALA A 375 -7.89 -25.51 21.96
C ALA A 375 -8.41 -24.08 21.81
N LEU A 376 -7.57 -23.08 22.10
CA LEU A 376 -7.87 -21.67 21.87
C LEU A 376 -7.17 -21.22 20.57
N PHE A 377 -7.95 -20.71 19.63
CA PHE A 377 -7.46 -20.05 18.43
C PHE A 377 -7.54 -18.54 18.61
N ILE A 378 -6.39 -17.87 18.50
CA ILE A 378 -6.28 -16.41 18.50
C ILE A 378 -5.86 -16.01 17.09
N ASN A 379 -6.77 -15.44 16.32
CA ASN A 379 -6.50 -14.92 14.98
C ASN A 379 -6.96 -13.47 14.83
N PHE A 380 -6.69 -12.89 13.67
CA PHE A 380 -7.17 -11.60 13.25
C PHE A 380 -7.99 -11.75 11.98
N ASP A 381 -8.92 -10.83 11.74
CA ASP A 381 -9.78 -10.81 10.57
C ASP A 381 -9.08 -10.23 9.32
N GLU A 382 -8.39 -9.10 9.44
CA GLU A 382 -7.68 -8.44 8.36
C GLU A 382 -6.46 -7.64 8.88
N ASN A 383 -5.82 -6.85 8.02
CA ASN A 383 -4.51 -6.26 8.27
C ASN A 383 -4.51 -4.76 8.63
N ASP A 384 -5.66 -4.10 8.72
CA ASP A 384 -5.87 -2.64 8.85
C ASP A 384 -5.12 -1.83 7.79
N GLY A 385 -4.74 -2.49 6.69
CA GLY A 385 -3.87 -1.91 5.68
C GLY A 385 -2.37 -1.90 6.01
N TYR A 386 -1.90 -2.54 7.08
CA TYR A 386 -0.47 -2.71 7.33
C TYR A 386 0.16 -3.75 6.39
N PHE A 387 1.40 -3.49 6.00
CA PHE A 387 2.15 -4.27 5.01
C PHE A 387 2.43 -5.71 5.46
N ASP A 388 2.43 -6.63 4.52
CA ASP A 388 2.99 -7.98 4.65
C ASP A 388 3.71 -8.36 3.36
N HIS A 389 4.91 -8.91 3.47
CA HIS A 389 5.80 -9.14 2.33
C HIS A 389 5.50 -10.42 1.56
N VAL A 390 4.65 -11.33 2.06
CA VAL A 390 4.38 -12.62 1.41
C VAL A 390 3.12 -12.50 0.56
N PRO A 391 3.23 -12.56 -0.78
CA PRO A 391 2.05 -12.57 -1.64
C PRO A 391 1.15 -13.76 -1.33
N ALA A 392 -0.15 -13.50 -1.25
CA ALA A 392 -1.13 -14.53 -0.95
C ALA A 392 -1.35 -15.49 -2.14
N PRO A 393 -1.67 -16.77 -1.89
CA PRO A 393 -2.13 -17.68 -2.94
C PRO A 393 -3.36 -17.13 -3.67
N VAL A 394 -3.41 -17.21 -4.99
CA VAL A 394 -4.56 -16.71 -5.77
C VAL A 394 -5.18 -17.85 -6.58
N ALA A 395 -6.52 -17.94 -6.57
CA ALA A 395 -7.24 -18.90 -7.40
C ALA A 395 -7.03 -18.61 -8.89
N PRO A 396 -6.96 -19.60 -9.78
CA PRO A 396 -6.91 -19.35 -11.22
C PRO A 396 -8.07 -18.46 -11.68
N LYS A 397 -7.76 -17.43 -12.51
CA LYS A 397 -8.74 -16.45 -12.98
C LYS A 397 -9.78 -17.08 -13.92
N PRO A 398 -11.10 -16.99 -13.60
CA PRO A 398 -12.17 -17.37 -14.52
C PRO A 398 -12.20 -16.48 -15.77
N ALA A 399 -12.68 -17.02 -16.88
CA ALA A 399 -12.69 -16.32 -18.18
C ALA A 399 -13.53 -15.03 -18.19
N ASP A 400 -14.65 -15.02 -17.44
CA ASP A 400 -15.53 -13.86 -17.27
C ASP A 400 -15.11 -12.96 -16.08
N GLY A 401 -14.01 -13.30 -15.40
CA GLY A 401 -13.51 -12.59 -14.24
C GLY A 401 -14.37 -12.73 -12.97
N ASN A 402 -15.33 -13.66 -12.93
CA ASN A 402 -16.21 -13.87 -11.79
C ASN A 402 -16.26 -15.36 -11.39
N GLY A 403 -16.35 -15.63 -10.09
CA GLY A 403 -16.41 -16.99 -9.55
C GLY A 403 -16.47 -16.98 -8.03
N ASP A 404 -16.30 -18.12 -7.38
CA ASP A 404 -16.31 -18.22 -5.91
C ASP A 404 -15.24 -17.33 -5.26
N ASP A 405 -14.07 -17.24 -5.88
CA ASP A 405 -12.91 -16.51 -5.38
C ASP A 405 -12.50 -15.32 -6.29
N TRP A 406 -13.37 -14.92 -7.24
CA TRP A 406 -13.14 -13.80 -8.18
C TRP A 406 -14.38 -12.92 -8.33
N PHE A 407 -14.16 -11.61 -8.40
CA PHE A 407 -15.22 -10.61 -8.57
C PHE A 407 -14.74 -9.45 -9.43
N ASN A 408 -15.51 -9.13 -10.47
CA ASN A 408 -15.25 -8.01 -11.37
C ASN A 408 -13.81 -7.97 -11.92
N GLY A 409 -13.27 -9.15 -12.26
CA GLY A 409 -11.93 -9.27 -12.82
C GLY A 409 -10.78 -9.22 -11.82
N SER A 410 -11.06 -9.09 -10.52
CA SER A 410 -10.09 -9.11 -9.41
C SER A 410 -10.32 -10.31 -8.48
N PRO A 411 -9.27 -10.87 -7.84
CA PRO A 411 -9.45 -11.92 -6.85
C PRO A 411 -10.17 -11.38 -5.61
N VAL A 412 -11.10 -12.15 -5.04
CA VAL A 412 -11.76 -11.79 -3.77
C VAL A 412 -10.75 -11.87 -2.61
N GLY A 413 -9.88 -12.88 -2.64
CA GLY A 413 -8.86 -13.17 -1.64
C GLY A 413 -8.23 -14.54 -1.91
N PRO A 414 -7.48 -15.10 -0.95
CA PRO A 414 -7.04 -14.51 0.32
C PRO A 414 -6.26 -13.20 0.17
N GLY A 415 -6.28 -12.37 1.22
CA GLY A 415 -5.47 -11.17 1.33
C GLY A 415 -4.14 -11.40 2.06
N PRO A 416 -3.52 -10.35 2.63
CA PRO A 416 -2.26 -10.42 3.38
C PRO A 416 -2.28 -11.44 4.54
N ARG A 417 -1.09 -11.88 4.99
CA ARG A 417 -1.00 -12.69 6.20
C ARG A 417 -1.45 -11.89 7.42
N VAL A 418 -2.15 -12.55 8.32
CA VAL A 418 -2.59 -12.01 9.61
C VAL A 418 -2.19 -13.00 10.72
N PRO A 419 -1.94 -12.52 11.96
CA PRO A 419 -1.52 -13.41 13.04
C PRO A 419 -2.51 -14.55 13.32
N MET A 420 -1.97 -15.74 13.58
CA MET A 420 -2.70 -16.89 14.13
C MET A 420 -1.82 -17.66 15.09
N THR A 421 -2.24 -17.72 16.36
CA THR A 421 -1.59 -18.53 17.40
C THR A 421 -2.59 -19.56 17.94
N VAL A 422 -2.15 -20.83 17.99
CA VAL A 422 -2.93 -21.92 18.58
C VAL A 422 -2.44 -22.19 19.99
N VAL A 423 -3.23 -21.84 21.00
CA VAL A 423 -2.90 -22.01 22.42
C VAL A 423 -3.62 -23.24 22.99
N SER A 424 -2.85 -24.28 23.33
CA SER A 424 -3.40 -25.57 23.74
C SER A 424 -2.32 -26.45 24.40
N PRO A 425 -2.67 -27.46 25.22
CA PRO A 425 -1.70 -28.44 25.73
C PRO A 425 -0.88 -29.13 24.62
N TRP A 426 -1.48 -29.32 23.44
CA TRP A 426 -0.88 -30.01 22.29
C TRP A 426 0.00 -29.10 21.40
N THR A 427 0.04 -27.80 21.68
CA THR A 427 0.80 -26.84 20.87
C THR A 427 1.97 -26.19 21.61
N VAL A 428 2.16 -26.53 22.88
CA VAL A 428 3.31 -26.11 23.70
C VAL A 428 4.62 -26.48 23.00
N GLY A 429 5.59 -25.56 23.04
CA GLY A 429 6.95 -25.76 22.56
C GLY A 429 7.45 -24.74 21.54
N GLY A 430 6.73 -23.65 21.28
CA GLY A 430 7.23 -22.55 20.42
C GLY A 430 7.45 -22.94 18.96
N PHE A 431 6.50 -23.69 18.40
CA PHE A 431 6.61 -24.21 17.04
C PHE A 431 6.09 -23.20 16.00
N VAL A 432 6.56 -23.31 14.76
CA VAL A 432 6.00 -22.61 13.60
C VAL A 432 5.31 -23.59 12.68
N SER A 433 4.11 -23.27 12.22
CA SER A 433 3.47 -23.95 11.08
C SER A 433 3.51 -23.06 9.84
N SER A 434 4.11 -23.57 8.77
CA SER A 434 4.18 -22.90 7.46
C SER A 434 3.29 -23.57 6.40
N GLU A 435 2.27 -24.32 6.85
CA GLU A 435 1.14 -24.68 5.99
C GLU A 435 0.30 -23.42 5.73
N ALA A 436 -0.17 -23.25 4.49
CA ALA A 436 -1.06 -22.15 4.14
C ALA A 436 -2.43 -22.36 4.81
N PHE A 437 -2.93 -21.34 5.49
CA PHE A 437 -4.25 -21.31 6.11
C PHE A 437 -4.97 -20.00 5.78
N ASP A 438 -6.28 -20.01 5.94
CA ASP A 438 -7.15 -18.83 5.92
C ASP A 438 -8.25 -18.98 7.00
N HIS A 439 -9.22 -18.06 7.07
CA HIS A 439 -10.29 -18.16 8.07
C HIS A 439 -11.18 -19.41 7.91
N THR A 440 -11.28 -19.95 6.69
CA THR A 440 -12.01 -21.21 6.46
C THR A 440 -11.33 -22.39 7.14
N SER A 441 -10.04 -22.28 7.44
CA SER A 441 -9.26 -23.32 8.12
C SER A 441 -9.75 -23.55 9.56
N VAL A 442 -10.32 -22.52 10.22
CA VAL A 442 -11.00 -22.67 11.52
C VAL A 442 -12.25 -23.53 11.40
N ILE A 443 -13.11 -23.24 10.41
CA ILE A 443 -14.30 -24.06 10.15
C ILE A 443 -13.86 -25.49 9.83
N ARG A 444 -12.86 -25.70 8.98
CA ARG A 444 -12.39 -27.04 8.60
C ARG A 444 -11.82 -27.84 9.76
N PHE A 445 -11.17 -27.19 10.72
CA PHE A 445 -10.80 -27.83 11.98
C PHE A 445 -12.05 -28.33 12.70
N LEU A 446 -13.07 -27.49 12.84
CA LEU A 446 -14.35 -27.85 13.46
C LEU A 446 -15.08 -28.96 12.67
N GLU A 447 -15.04 -28.96 11.33
CA GLU A 447 -15.64 -30.03 10.51
C GLU A 447 -15.01 -31.38 10.84
N LYS A 448 -13.68 -31.42 10.91
CA LYS A 448 -12.92 -32.64 11.18
C LYS A 448 -13.12 -33.14 12.60
N TRP A 449 -13.31 -32.22 13.56
CA TRP A 449 -13.54 -32.55 14.96
C TRP A 449 -14.98 -33.01 15.24
N THR A 450 -15.97 -32.27 14.72
CA THR A 450 -17.39 -32.45 15.04
C THR A 450 -18.14 -33.34 14.05
N GLY A 451 -17.63 -33.47 12.83
CA GLY A 451 -18.31 -34.13 11.70
C GLY A 451 -19.30 -33.22 10.96
N VAL A 452 -19.48 -31.96 11.37
CA VAL A 452 -20.42 -31.01 10.75
C VAL A 452 -19.75 -30.30 9.57
N ARG A 453 -20.25 -30.49 8.35
CA ARG A 453 -19.65 -29.93 7.12
C ARG A 453 -20.24 -28.56 6.76
N GLU A 454 -19.41 -27.61 6.35
CA GLU A 454 -19.74 -26.31 5.76
C GLU A 454 -19.67 -26.36 4.21
N PRO A 455 -20.79 -26.53 3.50
CA PRO A 455 -20.77 -26.63 2.04
C PRO A 455 -20.32 -25.36 1.31
N ASN A 456 -20.33 -24.18 1.94
CA ASN A 456 -20.04 -22.91 1.28
C ASN A 456 -18.55 -22.68 0.98
N ILE A 457 -17.63 -23.41 1.64
CA ILE A 457 -16.19 -23.27 1.37
C ILE A 457 -15.90 -23.77 -0.05
N SER A 458 -15.34 -22.88 -0.89
CA SER A 458 -15.06 -23.18 -2.30
C SER A 458 -14.16 -24.41 -2.47
N ALA A 459 -14.31 -25.11 -3.60
CA ALA A 459 -13.50 -26.29 -3.91
C ALA A 459 -12.00 -25.95 -3.96
N TRP A 460 -11.65 -24.75 -4.45
CA TRP A 460 -10.28 -24.28 -4.50
C TRP A 460 -9.69 -24.08 -3.09
N ARG A 461 -10.39 -23.35 -2.20
CA ARG A 461 -9.92 -23.12 -0.82
C ARG A 461 -9.73 -24.43 -0.06
N ARG A 462 -10.66 -25.38 -0.21
CA ARG A 462 -10.54 -26.72 0.38
C ARG A 462 -9.30 -27.48 -0.08
N SER A 463 -8.84 -27.20 -1.30
CA SER A 463 -7.67 -27.86 -1.88
C SER A 463 -6.34 -27.21 -1.47
N VAL A 464 -6.31 -25.90 -1.21
CA VAL A 464 -5.07 -25.12 -0.99
C VAL A 464 -4.79 -24.88 0.49
N PHE A 465 -5.80 -24.48 1.27
CA PHE A 465 -5.61 -24.19 2.69
C PHE A 465 -5.70 -25.46 3.54
N GLY A 466 -5.01 -25.48 4.66
CA GLY A 466 -5.08 -26.59 5.62
C GLY A 466 -6.34 -26.58 6.47
N ASP A 467 -6.47 -27.57 7.35
CA ASP A 467 -7.56 -27.68 8.33
C ASP A 467 -7.10 -27.38 9.78
N LEU A 468 -5.97 -26.66 9.91
CA LEU A 468 -5.23 -26.36 11.15
C LEU A 468 -4.72 -27.57 11.95
N THR A 469 -5.01 -28.81 11.58
CA THR A 469 -4.56 -29.96 12.39
C THR A 469 -3.04 -30.15 12.40
N SER A 470 -2.33 -29.66 11.39
CA SER A 470 -0.86 -29.67 11.36
C SER A 470 -0.22 -28.69 12.36
N ALA A 471 -0.97 -27.73 12.91
CA ALA A 471 -0.49 -26.86 13.98
C ALA A 471 -0.34 -27.61 15.34
N PHE A 472 -0.91 -28.82 15.45
CA PHE A 472 -0.92 -29.63 16.67
C PHE A 472 0.10 -30.77 16.62
N ASP A 473 0.58 -31.19 17.79
CA ASP A 473 1.20 -32.50 18.00
C ASP A 473 0.46 -33.23 19.12
N PHE A 474 -0.38 -34.18 18.71
CA PHE A 474 -1.19 -34.97 19.65
C PHE A 474 -0.44 -36.18 20.24
N ASP A 475 0.78 -36.44 19.78
CA ASP A 475 1.53 -37.65 20.12
C ASP A 475 2.62 -37.38 21.16
N ARG A 476 3.21 -36.18 21.17
CA ARG A 476 4.37 -35.86 22.00
C ARG A 476 4.17 -34.59 22.83
N ALA A 477 4.43 -34.72 24.12
CA ALA A 477 4.57 -33.58 25.00
C ALA A 477 5.92 -32.90 24.75
N HIS A 478 5.97 -31.58 24.81
CA HIS A 478 7.19 -30.80 24.61
C HIS A 478 7.51 -29.96 25.84
N ARG A 479 8.81 -29.75 26.09
CA ARG A 479 9.26 -28.88 27.17
C ARG A 479 9.01 -27.42 26.81
N GLN A 480 8.52 -26.65 27.78
CA GLN A 480 8.39 -25.21 27.65
C GLN A 480 9.76 -24.56 27.37
N PRO A 481 9.89 -23.71 26.34
CA PRO A 481 11.13 -22.99 26.07
C PRO A 481 11.35 -21.89 27.12
N GLU A 482 12.61 -21.52 27.36
CA GLU A 482 12.93 -20.34 28.19
C GLU A 482 12.53 -19.06 27.44
N VAL A 483 12.03 -18.06 28.17
CA VAL A 483 11.59 -16.77 27.62
C VAL A 483 12.37 -15.63 28.24
N GLU A 484 12.55 -14.57 27.46
CA GLU A 484 13.13 -13.31 27.93
C GLU A 484 12.06 -12.44 28.58
N GLN A 485 12.48 -11.55 29.50
CA GLN A 485 11.59 -10.69 30.26
C GLN A 485 11.16 -9.45 29.46
N PRO A 486 9.86 -9.15 29.40
CA PRO A 486 9.39 -7.92 28.77
C PRO A 486 9.22 -6.69 29.68
N GLY A 487 9.09 -5.51 29.06
CA GLY A 487 9.01 -4.18 29.70
C GLY A 487 7.59 -3.69 30.03
N GLN A 488 7.50 -2.55 30.73
CA GLN A 488 6.25 -1.99 31.26
C GLN A 488 5.41 -1.24 30.20
N VAL A 489 4.08 -1.40 30.29
CA VAL A 489 3.09 -0.68 29.46
C VAL A 489 2.78 0.73 30.03
N PRO A 490 2.75 1.78 29.20
CA PRO A 490 2.51 3.17 29.57
C PRO A 490 1.02 3.64 29.47
N ALA A 491 0.74 4.86 29.92
CA ALA A 491 -0.61 5.45 30.03
C ALA A 491 -1.15 6.05 28.70
N PRO A 492 -2.48 6.25 28.55
CA PRO A 492 -3.13 6.62 27.28
C PRO A 492 -2.78 8.02 26.71
N VAL A 493 -2.72 8.12 25.37
CA VAL A 493 -2.56 9.37 24.56
C VAL A 493 -3.51 9.38 23.34
N GLY A 494 -3.52 10.45 22.53
CA GLY A 494 -4.27 10.55 21.27
C GLY A 494 -3.61 9.81 20.08
N ARG A 495 -4.41 9.38 19.10
CA ARG A 495 -3.93 8.55 17.97
C ARG A 495 -3.08 9.31 16.95
N TRP A 496 -2.20 8.59 16.25
CA TRP A 496 -1.27 9.18 15.26
C TRP A 496 -0.82 8.15 14.20
N ASN A 497 -0.31 8.65 13.07
CA ASN A 497 0.22 7.82 11.99
C ASN A 497 1.74 8.00 11.89
N PRO A 498 2.52 6.91 11.87
CA PRO A 498 3.98 6.98 11.85
C PRO A 498 4.50 7.29 10.45
N VAL A 499 5.57 8.07 10.37
CA VAL A 499 6.25 8.46 9.13
C VAL A 499 7.59 7.74 9.07
N PRO A 500 8.02 7.24 7.90
CA PRO A 500 9.32 6.57 7.79
C PRO A 500 10.48 7.51 8.16
N PRO A 501 11.54 6.97 8.77
CA PRO A 501 12.75 7.75 9.06
C PRO A 501 13.39 8.25 7.76
N LYS A 502 14.14 9.35 7.84
CA LYS A 502 14.85 9.92 6.69
C LYS A 502 15.91 8.95 6.14
N ASP A 503 16.65 8.31 7.06
CA ASP A 503 17.64 7.29 6.74
C ASP A 503 16.99 5.93 6.99
N GLN A 504 16.56 5.27 5.91
CA GLN A 504 15.85 3.99 5.98
C GLN A 504 16.85 2.83 5.87
N ALA A 505 16.58 1.74 6.59
CA ALA A 505 17.26 0.46 6.44
C ALA A 505 16.24 -0.67 6.67
N LEU A 506 16.47 -1.82 6.05
CA LEU A 506 15.64 -2.99 6.33
C LEU A 506 15.74 -3.37 7.82
N PRO A 507 14.63 -3.78 8.45
CA PRO A 507 14.68 -4.17 9.85
C PRO A 507 15.52 -5.43 10.07
N GLU A 508 16.25 -5.45 11.19
CA GLU A 508 16.92 -6.67 11.65
C GLU A 508 15.90 -7.61 12.31
N GLN A 509 15.78 -8.83 11.80
CA GLN A 509 15.02 -9.90 12.45
C GLN A 509 15.84 -10.51 13.59
N GLU A 510 15.18 -10.87 14.70
CA GLU A 510 15.83 -11.58 15.81
C GLU A 510 16.56 -12.84 15.31
N ALA A 511 17.81 -13.02 15.73
CA ALA A 511 18.61 -14.15 15.32
C ALA A 511 18.08 -15.49 15.87
N GLY A 512 18.21 -16.55 15.07
CA GLY A 512 17.98 -17.93 15.48
C GLY A 512 16.81 -18.62 14.79
N THR A 513 16.66 -19.91 15.08
CA THR A 513 15.67 -20.80 14.47
C THR A 513 14.55 -21.18 15.44
N ARG A 514 13.39 -21.55 14.90
CA ARG A 514 12.31 -22.23 15.62
C ARG A 514 12.16 -23.66 15.16
N ARG A 515 11.58 -24.50 16.01
CA ARG A 515 11.11 -25.83 15.59
C ARG A 515 9.91 -25.64 14.66
N THR A 516 9.84 -26.41 13.59
CA THR A 516 8.70 -26.38 12.66
C THR A 516 7.77 -27.55 12.90
N ARG A 517 6.47 -27.32 12.68
CA ARG A 517 5.49 -28.38 12.46
C ARG A 517 5.79 -29.08 11.13
N ARG A 518 5.22 -30.26 10.96
CA ARG A 518 5.38 -31.05 9.73
C ARG A 518 4.83 -30.24 8.55
N SER A 519 5.70 -29.95 7.58
CA SER A 519 5.26 -29.38 6.30
C SER A 519 4.48 -30.42 5.50
N PRO A 520 3.29 -30.08 4.95
CA PRO A 520 2.53 -30.96 4.07
C PRO A 520 3.05 -30.95 2.62
N TYR A 521 3.96 -30.03 2.28
CA TYR A 521 4.40 -29.78 0.92
C TYR A 521 5.60 -30.64 0.53
N ARG A 522 5.56 -31.20 -0.67
CA ARG A 522 6.73 -31.80 -1.35
C ARG A 522 6.69 -31.37 -2.80
N LEU A 523 7.29 -30.22 -3.08
CA LEU A 523 7.16 -29.52 -4.34
C LEU A 523 8.38 -29.77 -5.23
N SER A 524 8.15 -29.79 -6.54
CA SER A 524 9.20 -29.82 -7.54
C SER A 524 8.86 -28.91 -8.70
N LEU A 525 9.90 -28.37 -9.33
CA LEU A 525 9.78 -27.60 -10.55
C LEU A 525 10.86 -28.06 -11.53
N ARG A 526 10.42 -28.37 -12.75
CA ARG A 526 11.31 -28.63 -13.88
C ARG A 526 10.97 -27.66 -15.01
N ALA A 527 11.95 -26.91 -15.47
CA ALA A 527 11.85 -26.15 -16.70
C ALA A 527 12.34 -27.00 -17.90
N ASP A 528 11.57 -26.99 -18.99
CA ASP A 528 12.07 -27.34 -20.32
C ASP A 528 12.00 -26.07 -21.19
N ILE A 529 13.15 -25.65 -21.71
CA ILE A 529 13.23 -24.45 -22.54
C ILE A 529 12.90 -24.79 -23.99
N THR A 530 12.01 -24.01 -24.59
CA THR A 530 11.65 -24.08 -26.01
C THR A 530 12.30 -22.91 -26.75
N ARG A 531 11.91 -22.64 -28.01
CA ARG A 531 12.48 -21.50 -28.75
C ARG A 531 12.01 -20.14 -28.21
N SER A 532 10.79 -20.06 -27.67
CA SER A 532 10.15 -18.80 -27.26
C SER A 532 9.53 -18.84 -25.87
N ALA A 533 9.65 -19.96 -25.15
CA ALA A 533 8.95 -20.14 -23.90
C ALA A 533 9.66 -21.08 -22.93
N VAL A 534 9.44 -20.86 -21.64
CA VAL A 534 9.76 -21.78 -20.55
C VAL A 534 8.54 -22.64 -20.28
N ARG A 535 8.65 -23.95 -20.55
CA ARG A 535 7.64 -24.92 -20.13
C ARG A 535 7.95 -25.39 -18.70
N LEU A 536 7.13 -24.97 -17.75
CA LEU A 536 7.22 -25.32 -16.33
C LEU A 536 6.42 -26.59 -16.05
N ARG A 537 7.10 -27.67 -15.65
CA ARG A 537 6.46 -28.85 -15.05
C ARG A 537 6.47 -28.68 -13.54
N LEU A 538 5.28 -28.46 -12.99
CA LEU A 538 5.04 -28.20 -11.58
C LEU A 538 4.59 -29.51 -10.93
N GLY A 539 5.29 -29.98 -9.90
CA GLY A 539 4.97 -31.23 -9.20
C GLY A 539 4.65 -31.00 -7.73
N ASN A 540 3.64 -31.71 -7.23
CA ASN A 540 3.26 -31.72 -5.82
C ASN A 540 3.05 -33.17 -5.37
N GLU A 541 4.05 -33.75 -4.73
CA GLU A 541 3.96 -35.08 -4.08
C GLU A 541 3.49 -34.97 -2.61
N GLY A 542 3.15 -33.77 -2.17
CA GLY A 542 2.67 -33.47 -0.83
C GLY A 542 1.25 -33.96 -0.57
N GLY A 543 0.81 -33.76 0.67
CA GLY A 543 -0.52 -34.18 1.15
C GLY A 543 -1.62 -33.13 0.95
N THR A 544 -1.28 -31.90 0.58
CA THR A 544 -2.22 -30.80 0.36
C THR A 544 -1.94 -30.12 -0.99
N GLY A 545 -2.93 -29.46 -1.59
CA GLY A 545 -2.73 -28.71 -2.83
C GLY A 545 -1.79 -27.53 -2.63
N ALA A 546 -1.08 -27.15 -3.69
CA ALA A 546 -0.08 -26.09 -3.64
C ALA A 546 -0.27 -25.11 -4.80
N THR A 547 -0.14 -23.83 -4.51
CA THR A 547 -0.07 -22.79 -5.53
C THR A 547 1.37 -22.57 -5.99
N PHE A 548 1.54 -22.23 -7.26
CA PHE A 548 2.80 -21.80 -7.84
C PHE A 548 2.56 -20.50 -8.58
N THR A 549 3.31 -19.45 -8.24
CA THR A 549 3.22 -18.15 -8.93
C THR A 549 4.54 -17.86 -9.62
N ALA A 550 4.50 -17.68 -10.95
CA ALA A 550 5.66 -17.26 -11.73
C ALA A 550 5.64 -15.74 -11.94
N TYR A 551 6.78 -15.12 -11.64
CA TYR A 551 7.07 -13.69 -11.72
C TYR A 551 8.13 -13.44 -12.79
N PRO A 552 7.74 -12.93 -13.96
CA PRO A 552 8.67 -12.57 -15.04
C PRO A 552 9.45 -11.28 -14.74
N GLY A 553 10.78 -11.34 -14.78
CA GLY A 553 11.66 -10.20 -14.49
C GLY A 553 11.57 -9.02 -15.47
N ASP A 554 10.83 -9.17 -16.58
CA ASP A 554 10.50 -8.10 -17.52
C ASP A 554 9.29 -7.25 -17.11
N GLY A 555 8.64 -7.59 -15.98
CA GLY A 555 7.48 -6.88 -15.45
C GLY A 555 6.13 -7.37 -16.00
N THR A 556 6.13 -8.38 -16.88
CA THR A 556 4.89 -9.00 -17.36
C THR A 556 4.07 -9.54 -16.18
N ALA A 557 2.74 -9.43 -16.26
CA ALA A 557 1.84 -9.85 -15.18
C ALA A 557 2.14 -11.28 -14.69
N PRO A 558 2.25 -11.50 -13.36
CA PRO A 558 2.48 -12.81 -12.78
C PRO A 558 1.38 -13.81 -13.14
N ARG A 559 1.74 -15.10 -13.17
CA ARG A 559 0.80 -16.19 -13.46
C ARG A 559 0.79 -17.20 -12.31
N THR A 560 -0.41 -17.51 -11.84
CA THR A 560 -0.62 -18.43 -10.71
C THR A 560 -1.34 -19.69 -11.16
N TRP A 561 -0.85 -20.83 -10.70
CA TRP A 561 -1.46 -22.14 -10.93
C TRP A 561 -1.64 -22.89 -9.61
N THR A 562 -2.61 -23.80 -9.56
CA THR A 562 -2.83 -24.69 -8.43
C THR A 562 -2.58 -26.14 -8.84
N VAL A 563 -1.70 -26.84 -8.13
CA VAL A 563 -1.39 -28.26 -8.35
C VAL A 563 -1.95 -29.07 -7.18
N PRO A 564 -2.94 -29.94 -7.40
CA PRO A 564 -3.50 -30.78 -6.34
C PRO A 564 -2.46 -31.72 -5.71
N ALA A 565 -2.74 -32.19 -4.50
CA ALA A 565 -1.92 -33.18 -3.81
C ALA A 565 -1.69 -34.45 -4.66
N GLY A 566 -0.44 -34.91 -4.72
CA GLY A 566 -0.03 -36.09 -5.50
C GLY A 566 -0.13 -35.93 -7.02
N LYS A 567 -0.22 -34.69 -7.55
CA LYS A 567 -0.38 -34.41 -8.99
C LYS A 567 0.77 -33.57 -9.54
N SER A 568 0.76 -33.40 -10.86
CA SER A 568 1.63 -32.48 -11.58
C SER A 568 0.82 -31.71 -12.63
N ALA A 569 1.32 -30.53 -13.00
CA ALA A 569 0.80 -29.69 -14.07
C ALA A 569 1.94 -29.27 -15.01
N THR A 570 1.61 -28.88 -16.24
CA THR A 570 2.57 -28.34 -17.20
C THR A 570 2.05 -27.05 -17.76
N GLU A 571 2.79 -25.98 -17.52
CA GLU A 571 2.41 -24.61 -17.81
C GLU A 571 3.49 -23.92 -18.62
N THR A 572 3.14 -22.85 -19.33
CA THR A 572 4.10 -22.17 -20.22
C THR A 572 4.13 -20.68 -19.94
N VAL A 573 5.34 -20.14 -19.85
CA VAL A 573 5.63 -18.71 -19.75
C VAL A 573 6.45 -18.33 -20.97
N GLU A 574 5.86 -17.50 -21.84
CA GLU A 574 6.54 -16.98 -23.03
C GLU A 574 7.62 -15.97 -22.65
N TYR A 575 8.64 -15.82 -23.49
CA TYR A 575 9.71 -14.86 -23.29
C TYR A 575 10.17 -14.24 -24.63
N GLY A 576 10.74 -13.03 -24.55
CA GLY A 576 11.13 -12.23 -25.71
C GLY A 576 12.56 -12.47 -26.22
N ALA A 577 13.07 -11.53 -27.03
CA ALA A 577 14.43 -11.60 -27.58
C ALA A 577 15.53 -11.56 -26.50
N ASP A 578 15.21 -11.06 -25.31
CA ASP A 578 16.13 -10.94 -24.17
C ASP A 578 16.33 -12.28 -23.42
N GLY A 579 15.58 -13.33 -23.80
CA GLY A 579 15.51 -14.57 -23.05
C GLY A 579 14.48 -14.49 -21.92
N TYR A 580 14.64 -15.35 -20.92
CA TYR A 580 13.77 -15.43 -19.75
C TYR A 580 14.53 -15.13 -18.47
N ASP A 581 13.85 -14.49 -17.53
CA ASP A 581 14.22 -14.38 -16.12
C ASP A 581 12.95 -14.58 -15.31
N LEU A 582 12.81 -15.71 -14.63
CA LEU A 582 11.60 -16.08 -13.90
C LEU A 582 11.95 -16.40 -12.44
N GLN A 583 11.20 -15.81 -11.52
CA GLN A 583 11.13 -16.27 -10.14
C GLN A 583 9.81 -17.01 -9.95
N VAL A 584 9.83 -18.24 -9.43
CA VAL A 584 8.62 -19.02 -9.17
C VAL A 584 8.53 -19.28 -7.67
N HIS A 585 7.44 -18.84 -7.04
CA HIS A 585 7.18 -19.04 -5.62
C HIS A 585 6.16 -20.16 -5.41
N GLY A 586 6.38 -20.99 -4.40
CA GLY A 586 5.43 -21.96 -3.86
C GLY A 586 5.34 -21.87 -2.34
N PRO A 587 4.36 -22.54 -1.72
CA PRO A 587 4.20 -22.52 -0.27
C PRO A 587 5.34 -23.26 0.44
N GLY A 588 5.44 -23.09 1.76
CA GLY A 588 6.50 -23.72 2.56
C GLY A 588 7.90 -23.26 2.16
N TRP A 589 8.07 -21.97 1.88
CA TRP A 589 9.36 -21.32 1.56
C TRP A 589 10.06 -21.83 0.28
N SER A 590 9.29 -22.42 -0.64
CA SER A 590 9.86 -22.94 -1.88
C SER A 590 10.00 -21.85 -2.93
N VAL A 591 11.21 -21.62 -3.44
CA VAL A 591 11.49 -20.63 -4.50
C VAL A 591 12.39 -21.23 -5.56
N TRP A 592 12.09 -20.96 -6.83
CA TRP A 592 12.93 -21.31 -7.98
C TRP A 592 13.27 -20.06 -8.78
N GLU A 593 14.53 -19.93 -9.20
CA GLU A 593 14.96 -18.85 -10.10
C GLU A 593 15.55 -19.46 -11.39
N LEU A 594 15.06 -18.98 -12.53
CA LEU A 594 15.42 -19.46 -13.86
C LEU A 594 15.82 -18.26 -14.71
N ARG A 595 17.07 -18.21 -15.17
CA ARG A 595 17.52 -17.20 -16.14
C ARG A 595 18.27 -17.83 -17.30
N GLY A 596 18.12 -17.28 -18.49
CA GLY A 596 18.92 -17.65 -19.67
C GLY A 596 18.33 -17.15 -20.99
N THR A 597 19.09 -17.31 -22.06
CA THR A 597 18.70 -16.86 -23.42
C THR A 597 17.91 -17.90 -24.23
N GLY A 598 17.76 -19.12 -23.69
CA GLY A 598 17.17 -20.27 -24.40
C GLY A 598 18.12 -20.98 -25.35
N ALA A 599 19.39 -20.56 -25.41
CA ALA A 599 20.46 -21.27 -26.09
C ALA A 599 21.60 -21.55 -25.11
N GLY A 600 21.95 -22.83 -24.88
CA GLY A 600 23.07 -23.15 -23.99
C GLY A 600 22.94 -24.49 -23.28
N ALA A 601 23.57 -24.58 -22.12
CA ALA A 601 23.37 -25.69 -21.20
C ALA A 601 21.98 -25.64 -20.56
N GLU A 602 21.57 -26.77 -20.00
CA GLU A 602 20.35 -26.92 -19.22
C GLU A 602 20.65 -27.63 -17.92
N ALA A 603 19.98 -27.24 -16.85
CA ALA A 603 20.05 -27.95 -15.58
C ALA A 603 18.69 -27.95 -14.91
N ARG A 604 18.37 -29.06 -14.26
CA ARG A 604 17.16 -29.19 -13.46
C ARG A 604 17.46 -29.94 -12.19
N LEU A 605 16.86 -29.51 -11.09
CA LEU A 605 16.71 -30.38 -9.94
C LEU A 605 15.81 -31.56 -10.34
N VAL A 606 16.22 -32.76 -9.97
CA VAL A 606 15.38 -33.95 -10.05
C VAL A 606 15.06 -34.35 -8.62
N GLU A 607 13.78 -34.64 -8.39
CA GLU A 607 13.12 -35.19 -7.20
C GLU A 607 14.06 -35.70 -6.08
N HIS A 608 13.67 -35.40 -4.83
CA HIS A 608 14.27 -35.87 -3.58
C HIS A 608 14.14 -37.38 -3.41
N THR A 609 14.87 -38.12 -4.22
CA THR A 609 14.73 -39.59 -4.36
C THR A 609 15.38 -40.36 -3.21
N ALA A 610 16.11 -39.69 -2.31
CA ALA A 610 16.66 -40.28 -1.09
C ALA A 610 16.68 -39.25 0.06
N PRO A 611 16.44 -39.67 1.32
CA PRO A 611 16.58 -38.79 2.48
C PRO A 611 17.95 -38.09 2.49
N GLY A 612 17.95 -36.77 2.70
CA GLY A 612 19.18 -35.96 2.84
C GLY A 612 19.96 -35.68 1.54
N ARG A 613 19.38 -35.90 0.35
CA ARG A 613 20.06 -35.61 -0.93
C ARG A 613 19.20 -34.84 -1.92
N VAL A 614 19.83 -33.91 -2.63
CA VAL A 614 19.31 -33.23 -3.82
C VAL A 614 20.05 -33.73 -5.05
N LYS A 615 19.31 -34.12 -6.10
CA LYS A 615 19.88 -34.51 -7.39
C LYS A 615 19.73 -33.37 -8.38
N VAL A 616 20.80 -33.07 -9.10
CA VAL A 616 20.80 -32.08 -10.19
C VAL A 616 21.17 -32.81 -11.47
N VAL A 617 20.29 -32.78 -12.47
CA VAL A 617 20.60 -33.29 -13.82
C VAL A 617 21.00 -32.12 -14.69
N CYS A 618 22.27 -32.13 -15.08
CA CYS A 618 22.89 -31.19 -15.99
C CYS A 618 22.94 -31.82 -17.39
N SER A 619 22.49 -31.09 -18.40
CA SER A 619 22.45 -31.53 -19.80
C SER A 619 22.92 -30.42 -20.72
N ASN A 620 23.53 -30.77 -21.85
CA ASN A 620 23.96 -29.78 -22.83
C ASN A 620 23.28 -30.04 -24.19
N PRO A 621 22.13 -29.39 -24.46
CA PRO A 621 21.48 -29.47 -25.77
C PRO A 621 22.16 -28.62 -26.86
N SER A 622 23.13 -27.76 -26.50
CA SER A 622 23.79 -26.86 -27.45
C SER A 622 24.89 -27.56 -28.28
N PRO A 623 25.28 -27.00 -29.45
CA PRO A 623 26.30 -27.60 -30.32
C PRO A 623 27.75 -27.37 -29.82
N THR A 624 27.95 -26.62 -28.74
CA THR A 624 29.27 -26.35 -28.15
C THR A 624 29.40 -27.06 -26.81
N THR A 625 30.62 -27.44 -26.42
CA THR A 625 30.89 -27.93 -25.06
C THR A 625 30.58 -26.84 -24.04
N ARG A 626 29.96 -27.20 -22.92
CA ARG A 626 29.58 -26.29 -21.82
C ARG A 626 30.16 -26.74 -20.50
N THR A 627 30.48 -25.79 -19.61
CA THR A 627 31.01 -26.07 -18.27
C THR A 627 30.12 -25.46 -17.19
N LEU A 628 29.35 -26.32 -16.52
CA LEU A 628 28.47 -25.93 -15.43
C LEU A 628 29.17 -26.01 -14.07
N LEU A 629 28.88 -25.06 -13.18
CA LEU A 629 29.20 -25.14 -11.76
C LEU A 629 27.93 -25.46 -10.98
N VAL A 630 27.97 -26.48 -10.14
CA VAL A 630 26.83 -26.93 -9.34
C VAL A 630 27.23 -26.94 -7.86
N GLY A 631 26.45 -26.29 -6.99
CA GLY A 631 26.77 -26.25 -5.56
C GLY A 631 25.62 -25.73 -4.69
N GLU A 632 25.81 -25.85 -3.38
CA GLU A 632 25.04 -25.11 -2.37
C GLU A 632 25.59 -23.68 -2.29
N SER A 633 24.74 -22.69 -2.06
CA SER A 633 25.15 -21.28 -1.96
C SER A 633 25.22 -20.75 -0.52
N VAL A 634 24.59 -21.45 0.43
CA VAL A 634 24.33 -20.94 1.80
C VAL A 634 24.90 -21.84 2.88
N TYR A 635 24.46 -23.09 2.91
CA TYR A 635 24.67 -23.97 4.06
C TYR A 635 25.94 -24.79 3.90
N SER A 636 26.99 -24.41 4.62
CA SER A 636 28.25 -25.16 4.65
C SER A 636 28.14 -26.36 5.59
N ARG A 637 28.74 -27.49 5.20
CA ARG A 637 29.00 -28.60 6.13
C ARG A 637 30.32 -28.42 6.86
N ARG A 638 30.40 -29.00 8.06
CA ARG A 638 31.62 -29.02 8.89
C ARG A 638 32.84 -29.54 8.12
N HIS A 639 32.69 -30.48 7.18
CA HIS A 639 33.76 -30.96 6.29
C HIS A 639 33.21 -31.52 4.97
N GLY A 640 33.70 -31.05 3.81
CA GLY A 640 33.64 -31.79 2.53
C GLY A 640 32.76 -31.24 1.41
N ASP A 641 32.02 -30.13 1.59
CA ASP A 641 31.31 -29.50 0.47
C ASP A 641 32.28 -28.92 -0.55
N ARG A 642 31.97 -29.12 -1.83
CA ARG A 642 32.74 -28.63 -2.96
C ARG A 642 31.82 -28.31 -4.12
N VAL A 643 31.97 -27.12 -4.67
CA VAL A 643 31.40 -26.74 -5.97
C VAL A 643 31.87 -27.75 -7.02
N GLN A 644 30.91 -28.37 -7.70
CA GLN A 644 31.17 -29.40 -8.70
C GLN A 644 31.25 -28.77 -10.09
N THR A 645 32.39 -28.94 -10.75
CA THR A 645 32.58 -28.54 -12.14
C THR A 645 32.17 -29.69 -13.07
N VAL A 646 31.20 -29.42 -13.94
CA VAL A 646 30.61 -30.40 -14.86
C VAL A 646 30.76 -29.94 -16.30
N THR A 647 31.76 -30.49 -17.00
CA THR A 647 31.95 -30.26 -18.44
C THR A 647 31.13 -31.27 -19.25
N LEU A 648 30.32 -30.77 -20.19
CA LEU A 648 29.38 -31.56 -21.00
C LEU A 648 29.61 -31.30 -22.48
N ARG A 649 29.89 -32.35 -23.26
CA ARG A 649 29.90 -32.30 -24.73
C ARG A 649 28.47 -32.11 -25.26
N PRO A 650 28.29 -31.67 -26.52
CA PRO A 650 26.97 -31.61 -27.15
C PRO A 650 26.18 -32.92 -26.99
N GLY A 651 24.93 -32.82 -26.54
CA GLY A 651 24.02 -33.94 -26.26
C GLY A 651 24.29 -34.70 -24.96
N GLN A 652 25.37 -34.41 -24.22
CA GLN A 652 25.71 -35.11 -22.99
C GLN A 652 24.83 -34.68 -21.82
N SER A 653 24.53 -35.62 -20.92
CA SER A 653 23.94 -35.34 -19.60
C SER A 653 24.74 -35.99 -18.48
N ARG A 654 24.76 -35.35 -17.31
CA ARG A 654 25.39 -35.87 -16.08
C ARG A 654 24.53 -35.51 -14.87
N THR A 655 24.47 -36.41 -13.91
CA THR A 655 23.81 -36.16 -12.62
C THR A 655 24.86 -35.79 -11.57
N VAL A 656 24.60 -34.72 -10.83
CA VAL A 656 25.31 -34.33 -9.61
C VAL A 656 24.42 -34.64 -8.41
N GLN A 657 25.01 -35.14 -7.34
CA GLN A 657 24.30 -35.33 -6.07
C GLN A 657 24.91 -34.42 -5.02
N LEU A 658 24.08 -33.61 -4.38
CA LEU A 658 24.44 -32.75 -3.26
C LEU A 658 23.81 -33.38 -2.01
N GLN A 659 24.54 -33.48 -0.90
CA GLN A 659 23.86 -33.79 0.37
C GLN A 659 23.34 -32.49 0.96
N VAL A 660 22.17 -32.59 1.56
CA VAL A 660 21.58 -31.51 2.32
C VAL A 660 22.02 -31.66 3.78
N PRO A 661 22.29 -30.56 4.50
CA PRO A 661 22.53 -30.61 5.93
C PRO A 661 21.41 -31.32 6.71
N ASP A 662 21.70 -31.74 7.94
CA ASP A 662 20.76 -32.47 8.79
C ASP A 662 19.44 -31.72 9.08
N HIS A 663 19.47 -30.38 9.01
CA HIS A 663 18.28 -29.55 9.16
C HIS A 663 17.35 -29.55 7.93
N GLY A 664 17.78 -30.10 6.80
CA GLY A 664 16.96 -30.31 5.60
C GLY A 664 16.80 -29.11 4.68
N TRP A 665 17.35 -27.94 5.00
CA TRP A 665 17.30 -26.76 4.13
C TRP A 665 18.41 -26.79 3.08
N TYR A 666 18.08 -26.35 1.86
CA TYR A 666 19.01 -26.27 0.73
C TYR A 666 18.81 -24.98 -0.07
N ASP A 667 19.88 -24.51 -0.71
CA ASP A 667 19.89 -23.41 -1.66
C ASP A 667 20.85 -23.79 -2.80
N VAL A 668 20.32 -24.61 -3.72
CA VAL A 668 21.11 -25.23 -4.79
C VAL A 668 21.14 -24.33 -6.01
N VAL A 669 22.34 -24.10 -6.50
CA VAL A 669 22.64 -23.21 -7.62
C VAL A 669 23.37 -23.96 -8.73
N VAL A 670 23.01 -23.63 -9.97
CA VAL A 670 23.77 -23.97 -11.18
C VAL A 670 24.00 -22.72 -12.02
N VAL A 671 25.25 -22.47 -12.39
CA VAL A 671 25.65 -21.43 -13.35
C VAL A 671 26.47 -22.04 -14.49
N ASP A 672 26.45 -21.41 -15.66
CA ASP A 672 27.29 -21.80 -16.81
C ASP A 672 28.50 -20.86 -16.90
N ARG A 673 29.71 -21.41 -16.87
CA ARG A 673 30.94 -20.62 -17.02
C ARG A 673 31.05 -19.97 -18.40
N ASP A 674 30.41 -20.57 -19.40
CA ASP A 674 30.47 -20.15 -20.80
C ASP A 674 29.25 -19.27 -21.18
N ASP A 675 28.27 -19.11 -20.29
CA ASP A 675 27.10 -18.24 -20.47
C ASP A 675 26.67 -17.59 -19.15
N PRO A 676 27.06 -16.32 -18.88
CA PRO A 676 26.73 -15.64 -17.64
C PRO A 676 25.23 -15.33 -17.47
N SER A 677 24.42 -15.46 -18.53
CA SER A 677 22.97 -15.30 -18.41
C SER A 677 22.32 -16.49 -17.71
N PHE A 678 22.93 -17.67 -17.78
CA PHE A 678 22.35 -18.92 -17.29
C PHE A 678 22.36 -19.00 -15.76
N LEU A 679 21.17 -19.10 -15.17
CA LEU A 679 20.97 -19.40 -13.75
C LEU A 679 19.89 -20.46 -13.58
N ARG A 680 20.16 -21.43 -12.72
CA ARG A 680 19.15 -22.25 -12.07
C ARG A 680 19.38 -22.20 -10.57
N ARG A 681 18.38 -21.76 -9.82
CA ARG A 681 18.40 -21.80 -8.36
C ARG A 681 17.14 -22.47 -7.84
N ALA A 682 17.28 -23.27 -6.79
CA ALA A 682 16.17 -23.86 -6.07
C ALA A 682 16.45 -23.76 -4.57
N THR A 683 15.56 -23.10 -3.85
CA THR A 683 15.60 -22.93 -2.40
C THR A 683 14.39 -23.62 -1.79
N GLY A 684 14.59 -24.32 -0.67
CA GLY A 684 13.50 -24.95 0.05
C GLY A 684 13.97 -25.89 1.15
N HIS A 685 13.03 -26.70 1.64
CA HIS A 685 13.24 -27.67 2.71
C HIS A 685 12.87 -29.09 2.26
N LEU A 686 13.73 -30.07 2.55
CA LEU A 686 13.47 -31.47 2.31
C LEU A 686 12.36 -31.99 3.24
N ALA A 687 11.13 -32.04 2.74
CA ALA A 687 10.02 -32.62 3.47
C ALA A 687 10.16 -34.15 3.60
N ASP A 688 10.69 -34.60 4.74
CA ASP A 688 10.76 -36.03 5.13
C ASP A 688 9.52 -36.49 5.93
N GLY A 689 8.54 -35.60 6.09
CA GLY A 689 7.31 -35.84 6.83
C GLY A 689 7.46 -35.71 8.35
N LYS A 690 8.56 -35.18 8.87
CA LYS A 690 8.78 -34.94 10.30
C LYS A 690 8.84 -33.45 10.63
N PRO A 691 8.67 -33.08 11.92
CA PRO A 691 9.04 -31.75 12.41
C PRO A 691 10.51 -31.43 12.11
N GLY A 692 10.82 -30.17 11.84
CA GLY A 692 12.16 -29.71 11.52
C GLY A 692 12.52 -28.43 12.27
N VAL A 693 13.31 -27.57 11.62
CA VAL A 693 13.61 -26.20 12.07
C VAL A 693 13.36 -25.22 10.93
N THR A 694 13.08 -23.96 11.24
CA THR A 694 13.04 -22.89 10.23
C THR A 694 14.42 -22.66 9.63
N ASP A 695 14.48 -21.94 8.50
CA ASP A 695 15.73 -21.67 7.78
C ASP A 695 16.80 -21.09 8.75
N PRO A 696 17.93 -21.81 8.98
CA PRO A 696 19.00 -21.34 9.86
C PRO A 696 19.75 -20.11 9.36
N ALA A 697 19.58 -19.75 8.09
CA ALA A 697 20.18 -18.60 7.44
C ALA A 697 19.24 -17.39 7.37
N THR A 698 17.99 -17.47 7.85
CA THR A 698 17.11 -16.29 7.97
C THR A 698 17.84 -15.14 8.69
N GLY A 699 17.79 -13.94 8.13
CA GLY A 699 18.48 -12.76 8.66
C GLY A 699 20.01 -12.74 8.43
N THR A 700 20.57 -13.70 7.69
CA THR A 700 22.00 -13.66 7.32
C THR A 700 22.20 -12.95 5.99
N ALA A 701 23.13 -11.99 5.97
CA ALA A 701 23.54 -11.31 4.75
C ALA A 701 24.21 -12.28 3.75
N PRO A 702 24.05 -12.08 2.43
CA PRO A 702 24.74 -12.90 1.45
C PRO A 702 26.26 -12.68 1.53
N ALA A 703 27.03 -13.77 1.47
CA ALA A 703 28.50 -13.68 1.56
C ALA A 703 29.14 -12.91 0.39
N LEU A 704 28.49 -12.90 -0.78
CA LEU A 704 28.88 -12.09 -1.93
C LEU A 704 27.69 -11.16 -2.25
N ALA A 705 27.95 -9.87 -2.30
CA ALA A 705 26.97 -8.85 -2.67
C ALA A 705 27.45 -8.10 -3.93
N ALA A 706 26.51 -7.52 -4.68
CA ALA A 706 26.82 -6.71 -5.86
C ALA A 706 25.95 -5.44 -5.88
N THR A 707 26.48 -4.37 -6.45
CA THR A 707 25.74 -3.14 -6.75
C THR A 707 26.11 -2.62 -8.14
N ILE A 708 25.17 -1.91 -8.78
CA ILE A 708 25.40 -1.23 -10.07
C ILE A 708 25.49 0.28 -9.82
N GLY A 709 26.69 0.83 -9.99
CA GLY A 709 26.95 2.26 -10.00
C GLY A 709 26.75 2.82 -11.41
N LEU A 710 25.66 3.57 -11.60
CA LEU A 710 25.46 4.39 -12.79
C LEU A 710 26.18 5.74 -12.60
N PRO A 711 26.66 6.38 -13.69
CA PRO A 711 27.22 7.72 -13.59
C PRO A 711 26.11 8.73 -13.27
N ALA A 712 26.50 9.93 -12.85
CA ALA A 712 25.55 11.01 -12.61
C ALA A 712 24.67 11.23 -13.85
N ALA A 713 23.38 11.49 -13.63
CA ALA A 713 22.47 11.84 -14.70
C ALA A 713 23.01 13.05 -15.46
N LEU A 714 22.84 13.04 -16.79
CA LEU A 714 23.26 14.16 -17.61
C LEU A 714 22.41 15.39 -17.24
N PRO A 715 23.00 16.57 -16.96
CA PRO A 715 22.32 17.73 -16.37
C PRO A 715 21.03 18.20 -17.08
N SER A 716 20.83 17.83 -18.33
CA SER A 716 19.69 18.22 -19.18
C SER A 716 18.71 17.08 -19.52
N LEU A 717 18.96 15.84 -19.06
CA LEU A 717 18.20 14.66 -19.50
C LEU A 717 17.60 13.85 -18.35
N GLY A 718 18.09 14.03 -17.12
CA GLY A 718 17.61 13.25 -15.97
C GLY A 718 17.90 11.75 -16.05
N THR A 719 18.78 11.32 -16.97
CA THR A 719 19.24 9.92 -17.10
C THR A 719 20.74 9.85 -17.47
N PRO A 720 21.47 8.80 -17.03
CA PRO A 720 22.85 8.53 -17.44
C PRO A 720 23.00 7.98 -18.88
N PHE A 721 21.92 7.49 -19.50
CA PHE A 721 21.99 6.84 -20.81
C PHE A 721 21.40 7.70 -21.94
N ALA A 722 22.06 7.68 -23.09
CA ALA A 722 21.55 8.24 -24.33
C ALA A 722 21.67 7.21 -25.46
N GLN A 723 20.68 7.17 -26.36
CA GLN A 723 20.64 6.24 -27.50
C GLN A 723 21.96 6.23 -28.27
N GLY A 724 22.51 5.03 -28.52
CA GLY A 724 23.73 4.85 -29.30
C GLY A 724 25.04 5.37 -28.68
N ASN A 725 25.01 5.88 -27.44
CA ASN A 725 26.19 6.44 -26.79
C ASN A 725 26.75 5.49 -25.71
N PRO A 726 28.05 5.18 -25.72
CA PRO A 726 28.66 4.40 -24.67
C PRO A 726 28.71 5.19 -23.36
N THR A 727 28.21 4.59 -22.30
CA THR A 727 28.21 5.11 -20.94
C THR A 727 28.97 4.14 -20.04
N ASP A 728 29.89 4.65 -19.22
CA ASP A 728 30.62 3.84 -18.25
C ASP A 728 29.71 3.46 -17.08
N VAL A 729 29.65 2.17 -16.77
CA VAL A 729 28.92 1.58 -15.64
C VAL A 729 29.93 0.83 -14.77
N THR A 730 29.86 1.05 -13.45
CA THR A 730 30.70 0.34 -12.48
C THR A 730 29.87 -0.71 -11.76
N VAL A 731 30.33 -1.95 -11.76
CA VAL A 731 29.77 -3.00 -10.89
C VAL A 731 30.71 -3.17 -9.71
N THR A 732 30.21 -2.97 -8.51
CA THR A 732 30.96 -3.23 -7.28
C THR A 732 30.51 -4.56 -6.70
N VAL A 733 31.43 -5.48 -6.49
CA VAL A 733 31.18 -6.73 -5.77
C VAL A 733 31.91 -6.72 -4.44
N GLN A 734 31.24 -7.15 -3.37
CA GLN A 734 31.78 -7.14 -2.02
C GLN A 734 31.70 -8.54 -1.41
N ASN A 735 32.80 -8.99 -0.81
CA ASN A 735 32.79 -10.20 0.01
C ASN A 735 32.45 -9.82 1.46
N GLN A 736 31.19 -10.03 1.84
CA GLN A 736 30.68 -9.80 3.18
C GLN A 736 30.83 -11.05 4.07
N GLY A 737 31.32 -12.16 3.51
CA GLY A 737 31.58 -13.39 4.25
C GLY A 737 32.87 -13.37 5.07
N ALA A 738 33.01 -14.34 5.96
CA ALA A 738 34.18 -14.50 6.83
C ALA A 738 35.40 -15.12 6.12
N HIS A 739 35.25 -15.54 4.86
CA HIS A 739 36.23 -16.35 4.16
C HIS A 739 36.59 -15.77 2.79
N ARG A 740 37.78 -16.12 2.30
CA ARG A 740 38.23 -15.76 0.96
C ARG A 740 37.35 -16.42 -0.10
N LEU A 741 37.00 -15.65 -1.12
CA LEU A 741 36.33 -16.13 -2.33
C LEU A 741 37.33 -16.25 -3.48
N ASP A 742 37.21 -17.34 -4.24
CA ASP A 742 38.04 -17.71 -5.37
C ASP A 742 37.23 -17.80 -6.66
N ALA A 743 37.93 -17.75 -7.80
CA ALA A 743 37.33 -17.85 -9.13
C ALA A 743 36.15 -16.88 -9.36
N LEU A 744 36.29 -15.66 -8.82
CA LEU A 744 35.29 -14.61 -8.97
C LEU A 744 35.03 -14.31 -10.45
N SER A 745 33.78 -14.46 -10.85
CA SER A 745 33.25 -14.10 -12.17
C SER A 745 32.25 -12.97 -11.98
N VAL A 746 32.31 -11.97 -12.86
CA VAL A 746 31.40 -10.83 -12.86
C VAL A 746 31.05 -10.51 -14.31
N ALA A 747 29.75 -10.58 -14.62
CA ALA A 747 29.18 -10.17 -15.89
C ALA A 747 28.07 -9.15 -15.68
N LEU A 748 27.92 -8.26 -16.66
CA LEU A 748 26.81 -7.31 -16.75
C LEU A 748 25.99 -7.67 -17.98
N LEU A 749 24.74 -8.03 -17.76
CA LEU A 749 23.76 -8.36 -18.78
C LEU A 749 22.95 -7.11 -19.12
N ALA A 750 22.55 -6.97 -20.38
CA ALA A 750 21.73 -5.87 -20.87
C ALA A 750 20.68 -6.40 -21.86
N PRO A 751 19.64 -5.62 -22.17
CA PRO A 751 18.60 -6.03 -23.12
C PRO A 751 19.16 -6.24 -24.53
N SER A 752 18.42 -6.95 -25.36
CA SER A 752 18.76 -7.16 -26.76
C SER A 752 18.94 -5.82 -27.50
N GLY A 753 19.88 -5.79 -28.43
CA GLY A 753 20.28 -4.57 -29.15
C GLY A 753 21.24 -3.65 -28.38
N TRP A 754 21.39 -3.81 -27.06
CA TRP A 754 22.41 -3.10 -26.29
C TRP A 754 23.74 -3.80 -26.40
N THR A 755 24.84 -3.04 -26.34
CA THR A 755 26.19 -3.63 -26.29
C THR A 755 26.83 -3.37 -24.94
N VAL A 756 27.37 -4.42 -24.31
CA VAL A 756 28.14 -4.34 -23.07
C VAL A 756 29.56 -4.81 -23.33
N ARG A 757 30.54 -3.95 -23.03
CA ARG A 757 31.96 -4.29 -23.15
C ARG A 757 32.65 -4.07 -21.81
N ARG A 758 33.19 -5.13 -21.20
CA ARG A 758 34.02 -4.99 -20.00
C ARG A 758 35.29 -4.20 -20.33
N THR A 759 35.54 -3.13 -19.59
CA THR A 759 36.73 -2.27 -19.71
C THR A 759 37.70 -2.42 -18.52
N GLY A 760 37.21 -2.91 -17.37
CA GLY A 760 38.01 -3.22 -16.18
C GLY A 760 38.48 -4.68 -16.09
N ARG A 761 39.38 -4.98 -15.14
CA ARG A 761 39.77 -6.36 -14.78
C ARG A 761 38.90 -6.88 -13.66
N THR A 762 38.52 -8.16 -13.73
CA THR A 762 37.91 -8.87 -12.60
C THR A 762 39.02 -9.58 -11.82
N PRO A 763 39.22 -9.31 -10.52
CA PRO A 763 40.20 -10.05 -9.73
C PRO A 763 39.76 -11.51 -9.59
N ALA A 764 40.72 -12.45 -9.63
CA ALA A 764 40.41 -13.87 -9.49
C ALA A 764 40.07 -14.28 -8.04
N VAL A 765 40.41 -13.43 -7.07
CA VAL A 765 40.28 -13.68 -5.63
C VAL A 765 39.75 -12.42 -4.96
N LEU A 766 38.84 -12.57 -3.99
CA LEU A 766 38.31 -11.49 -3.16
C LEU A 766 38.41 -11.89 -1.68
N ARG A 767 39.20 -11.18 -0.86
CA ARG A 767 39.37 -11.54 0.56
C ARG A 767 38.12 -11.14 1.35
N ALA A 768 37.96 -11.71 2.54
CA ALA A 768 36.88 -11.35 3.45
C ALA A 768 36.91 -9.84 3.76
N GLY A 769 35.78 -9.16 3.61
CA GLY A 769 35.63 -7.71 3.78
C GLY A 769 36.05 -6.85 2.60
N ASP A 770 36.75 -7.41 1.60
CA ASP A 770 37.21 -6.65 0.42
C ASP A 770 36.06 -6.41 -0.58
N SER A 771 36.19 -5.33 -1.35
CA SER A 771 35.36 -5.02 -2.51
C SER A 771 36.20 -4.95 -3.79
N ALA A 772 35.59 -5.24 -4.94
CA ALA A 772 36.19 -5.08 -6.25
C ALA A 772 35.26 -4.32 -7.20
N GLU A 773 35.80 -3.35 -7.91
CA GLU A 773 35.10 -2.59 -8.95
C GLU A 773 35.43 -3.15 -10.35
N VAL A 774 34.41 -3.53 -11.10
CA VAL A 774 34.51 -3.98 -12.48
C VAL A 774 33.77 -2.99 -13.39
N ARG A 775 34.50 -2.36 -14.31
CA ARG A 775 33.95 -1.34 -15.21
C ARG A 775 33.49 -1.95 -16.54
N PHE A 776 32.36 -1.45 -17.04
CA PHE A 776 31.75 -1.81 -18.30
C PHE A 776 31.38 -0.55 -19.09
N ALA A 777 31.61 -0.56 -20.40
CA ALA A 777 31.02 0.41 -21.31
C ALA A 777 29.71 -0.17 -21.86
N VAL A 778 28.59 0.50 -21.59
CA VAL A 778 27.24 0.09 -21.98
C VAL A 778 26.71 1.06 -23.01
N THR A 779 26.30 0.57 -24.18
CA THR A 779 25.74 1.38 -25.27
C THR A 779 24.29 0.96 -25.52
N PRO A 780 23.30 1.82 -25.24
CA PRO A 780 21.90 1.55 -25.56
C PRO A 780 21.64 1.45 -27.06
N ALA A 781 20.63 0.65 -27.44
CA ALA A 781 20.18 0.58 -28.82
C ALA A 781 19.72 1.98 -29.35
N PRO A 782 19.77 2.24 -30.67
CA PRO A 782 19.41 3.53 -31.25
C PRO A 782 17.96 3.98 -31.01
N ASP A 783 17.07 3.04 -30.71
CA ASP A 783 15.63 3.23 -30.48
C ASP A 783 15.22 2.98 -29.03
N ALA A 784 16.18 2.65 -28.15
CA ALA A 784 15.89 2.36 -26.75
C ALA A 784 15.32 3.59 -26.03
N THR A 785 14.26 3.40 -25.26
CA THR A 785 13.65 4.40 -24.37
C THR A 785 13.86 4.06 -22.89
N ALA A 786 14.16 2.79 -22.60
CA ALA A 786 14.52 2.26 -21.29
C ALA A 786 15.36 0.99 -21.46
N GLY A 787 15.96 0.52 -20.36
CA GLY A 787 16.67 -0.76 -20.31
C GLY A 787 16.82 -1.29 -18.90
N HIS A 788 17.09 -2.59 -18.79
CA HIS A 788 17.34 -3.29 -17.55
C HIS A 788 18.74 -3.88 -17.57
N LEU A 789 19.58 -3.50 -16.61
CA LEU A 789 20.91 -4.07 -16.43
C LEU A 789 20.89 -5.05 -15.27
N VAL A 790 21.57 -6.18 -15.43
CA VAL A 790 21.62 -7.25 -14.42
C VAL A 790 23.05 -7.70 -14.21
N VAL A 791 23.50 -7.75 -12.96
CA VAL A 791 24.77 -8.36 -12.58
C VAL A 791 24.57 -9.85 -12.39
N ALA A 792 25.42 -10.63 -13.04
CA ALA A 792 25.59 -12.04 -12.77
C ALA A 792 27.00 -12.25 -12.22
N ALA A 793 27.11 -12.37 -10.90
CA ALA A 793 28.38 -12.62 -10.24
C ALA A 793 28.34 -13.92 -9.44
N HIS A 794 29.45 -14.66 -9.48
CA HIS A 794 29.61 -15.86 -8.68
C HIS A 794 31.07 -16.07 -8.27
N ALA A 795 31.27 -16.75 -7.16
CA ALA A 795 32.59 -17.15 -6.68
C ALA A 795 32.52 -18.42 -5.83
N ASP A 796 33.64 -19.13 -5.74
CA ASP A 796 33.79 -20.32 -4.91
C ASP A 796 34.35 -19.92 -3.54
N GLY A 797 33.69 -20.28 -2.44
CA GLY A 797 34.16 -19.95 -1.08
C GLY A 797 33.58 -20.90 -0.04
N ASP A 798 34.45 -21.46 0.82
CA ASP A 798 34.08 -22.49 1.82
C ASP A 798 33.43 -23.75 1.24
N GLY A 799 33.75 -24.05 -0.02
CA GLY A 799 33.11 -25.14 -0.75
C GLY A 799 31.70 -24.81 -1.28
N LEU A 800 31.24 -23.58 -1.09
CA LEU A 800 29.95 -23.08 -1.54
C LEU A 800 30.10 -22.20 -2.79
N LEU A 801 29.07 -22.24 -3.64
CA LEU A 801 28.94 -21.40 -4.83
C LEU A 801 28.21 -20.12 -4.43
N ARG A 802 28.96 -19.07 -4.09
CA ARG A 802 28.40 -17.77 -3.69
C ARG A 802 27.91 -17.04 -4.93
N LEU A 803 26.72 -16.47 -4.85
CA LEU A 803 26.12 -15.65 -5.92
C LEU A 803 25.96 -14.22 -5.45
N ALA A 804 26.07 -13.28 -6.38
CA ALA A 804 25.49 -11.97 -6.24
C ALA A 804 24.74 -11.59 -7.52
N ASP A 805 23.56 -11.02 -7.30
CA ASP A 805 22.69 -10.46 -8.33
C ASP A 805 22.40 -9.01 -7.92
N ALA A 806 22.38 -8.11 -8.90
CA ALA A 806 22.04 -6.71 -8.71
C ALA A 806 21.39 -6.21 -9.99
N ARG A 807 20.38 -5.35 -9.87
CA ARG A 807 19.56 -4.94 -11.01
C ARG A 807 19.30 -3.45 -10.96
N VAL A 808 19.24 -2.84 -12.13
CA VAL A 808 18.80 -1.45 -12.26
C VAL A 808 17.98 -1.29 -13.52
N GLN A 809 16.79 -0.73 -13.36
CA GLN A 809 16.00 -0.21 -14.47
C GLN A 809 16.41 1.25 -14.71
N THR A 810 16.58 1.62 -15.97
CA THR A 810 17.01 2.97 -16.33
C THR A 810 16.32 3.46 -17.59
N LYS A 811 16.01 4.75 -17.64
CA LYS A 811 15.49 5.41 -18.85
C LYS A 811 16.63 5.68 -19.81
N VAL A 812 16.35 5.75 -21.10
CA VAL A 812 17.33 6.15 -22.12
C VAL A 812 16.82 7.41 -22.79
N ALA A 813 17.62 8.47 -22.74
CA ALA A 813 17.30 9.69 -23.46
C ALA A 813 17.53 9.50 -24.96
N PRO A 814 16.70 10.11 -25.81
CA PRO A 814 17.02 10.21 -27.22
C PRO A 814 18.32 10.98 -27.41
N ALA A 815 19.07 10.67 -28.47
CA ALA A 815 20.34 11.34 -28.75
C ALA A 815 20.16 12.85 -29.00
N MET A 816 18.99 13.26 -29.47
CA MET A 816 18.54 14.64 -29.62
C MET A 816 17.10 14.76 -29.10
N SER A 817 16.83 15.76 -28.27
CA SER A 817 15.46 16.11 -27.85
C SER A 817 15.21 17.60 -27.98
N VAL A 818 13.94 17.97 -28.03
CA VAL A 818 13.49 19.36 -27.92
C VAL A 818 12.40 19.45 -26.87
N ALA A 819 12.45 20.49 -26.04
CA ALA A 819 11.39 20.88 -25.13
C ALA A 819 10.89 22.26 -25.53
N LEU A 820 9.57 22.46 -25.57
CA LEU A 820 8.97 23.75 -25.91
C LEU A 820 8.29 24.33 -24.66
N THR A 821 8.72 25.53 -24.26
CA THR A 821 8.24 26.21 -23.05
C THR A 821 7.81 27.64 -23.37
N GLY A 822 6.69 28.09 -22.84
CA GLY A 822 6.29 29.50 -22.81
C GLY A 822 6.03 29.94 -21.36
N PRO A 823 5.71 31.21 -21.10
CA PRO A 823 5.22 31.61 -19.80
C PRO A 823 3.96 30.79 -19.49
N ALA A 824 4.03 30.05 -18.40
CA ALA A 824 2.94 29.21 -17.93
C ALA A 824 2.90 29.38 -16.43
N SER A 825 1.93 30.16 -15.97
CA SER A 825 1.58 30.29 -14.56
C SER A 825 0.93 29.01 -14.01
N SER A 826 0.34 28.17 -14.88
CA SER A 826 -0.35 26.93 -14.52
C SER A 826 -0.18 25.82 -15.59
N PRO A 827 1.06 25.31 -15.80
CA PRO A 827 1.41 24.47 -16.96
C PRO A 827 0.68 23.12 -17.03
N GLY A 828 0.26 22.55 -15.89
CA GLY A 828 -0.49 21.29 -15.85
C GLY A 828 -2.01 21.43 -16.10
N THR A 829 -2.54 22.66 -16.05
CA THR A 829 -4.00 22.90 -16.13
C THR A 829 -4.38 23.67 -17.40
N ASP A 830 -3.69 24.78 -17.70
CA ASP A 830 -4.05 25.67 -18.80
C ASP A 830 -3.01 25.75 -19.92
N GLY A 831 -1.83 25.18 -19.71
CA GLY A 831 -0.70 25.34 -20.62
C GLY A 831 -0.14 26.77 -20.59
N THR A 832 0.31 27.27 -21.73
CA THR A 832 0.74 28.66 -21.89
C THR A 832 -0.47 29.58 -22.08
N VAL A 833 -0.60 30.59 -21.24
CA VAL A 833 -1.67 31.58 -21.30
C VAL A 833 -1.19 32.79 -22.09
N LEU A 834 -1.97 33.23 -23.07
CA LEU A 834 -1.67 34.42 -23.88
C LEU A 834 -2.82 35.42 -23.78
N SER A 835 -2.53 36.69 -23.46
CA SER A 835 -3.50 37.75 -23.65
C SER A 835 -3.54 38.14 -25.14
N PRO A 836 -4.70 38.10 -25.83
CA PRO A 836 -4.80 38.48 -27.23
C PRO A 836 -4.15 39.84 -27.52
N GLY A 837 -3.38 39.92 -28.61
CA GLY A 837 -2.69 41.13 -29.06
C GLY A 837 -1.38 41.47 -28.34
N LYS A 838 -0.98 40.74 -27.29
CA LYS A 838 0.32 40.92 -26.61
C LYS A 838 1.34 39.87 -27.07
N PRO A 839 2.61 40.24 -27.33
CA PRO A 839 3.66 39.29 -27.65
C PRO A 839 4.08 38.48 -26.43
N VAL A 840 4.21 37.16 -26.62
CA VAL A 840 4.63 36.20 -25.60
C VAL A 840 5.85 35.42 -26.10
N THR A 841 6.92 35.37 -25.32
CA THR A 841 8.13 34.62 -25.70
C THR A 841 7.95 33.12 -25.44
N VAL A 842 8.08 32.32 -26.49
CA VAL A 842 8.13 30.84 -26.42
C VAL A 842 9.52 30.38 -26.82
N THR A 843 10.09 29.46 -26.05
CA THR A 843 11.47 28.96 -26.19
C THR A 843 11.47 27.46 -26.46
N ALA A 844 12.07 27.04 -27.57
CA ALA A 844 12.46 25.66 -27.82
C ALA A 844 13.89 25.44 -27.30
N THR A 845 14.06 24.55 -26.33
CA THR A 845 15.38 24.12 -25.85
C THR A 845 15.71 22.79 -26.51
N VAL A 846 16.75 22.81 -27.35
CA VAL A 846 17.30 21.65 -28.04
C VAL A 846 18.42 21.08 -27.19
N THR A 847 18.30 19.81 -26.80
CA THR A 847 19.31 19.11 -26.01
C THR A 847 20.02 18.08 -26.87
N ASN A 848 21.34 18.21 -26.97
CA ASN A 848 22.20 17.20 -27.57
C ASN A 848 22.70 16.24 -26.49
N ALA A 849 22.11 15.06 -26.44
CA ALA A 849 22.52 14.00 -25.54
C ALA A 849 23.70 13.20 -26.08
N ALA A 850 24.12 13.36 -27.33
CA ALA A 850 25.16 12.53 -27.93
C ALA A 850 26.58 12.95 -27.54
N GLY A 851 27.54 12.04 -27.76
CA GLY A 851 28.97 12.25 -27.63
C GLY A 851 29.59 13.07 -28.77
N THR A 852 28.81 13.42 -29.79
CA THR A 852 29.21 14.26 -30.93
C THR A 852 28.30 15.48 -31.06
N SER A 853 28.81 16.57 -31.62
CA SER A 853 28.01 17.79 -31.85
C SER A 853 26.90 17.57 -32.89
N LEU A 854 25.74 18.20 -32.66
CA LEU A 854 24.73 18.42 -33.68
C LEU A 854 25.18 19.56 -34.60
N THR A 855 25.00 19.41 -35.91
CA THR A 855 25.38 20.44 -36.90
C THR A 855 24.26 20.70 -37.90
N GLY A 856 24.23 21.89 -38.51
CA GLY A 856 23.18 22.25 -39.47
C GLY A 856 21.80 22.35 -38.84
N LEU A 857 21.74 22.83 -37.58
CA LEU A 857 20.48 22.94 -36.85
C LEU A 857 19.53 23.93 -37.53
N THR A 858 18.30 23.50 -37.78
CA THR A 858 17.20 24.37 -38.18
C THR A 858 16.01 24.17 -37.26
N ALA A 859 15.30 25.25 -36.92
CA ALA A 859 14.15 25.21 -36.02
C ALA A 859 12.99 26.00 -36.62
N THR A 860 11.81 25.40 -36.64
CA THR A 860 10.57 26.02 -37.14
C THR A 860 9.49 25.95 -36.08
N LEU A 861 8.61 26.95 -36.03
CA LEU A 861 7.48 27.01 -35.12
C LEU A 861 6.18 27.05 -35.93
N SER A 862 5.36 26.02 -35.80
CA SER A 862 4.01 25.96 -36.37
C SER A 862 3.01 26.57 -35.39
N LEU A 863 2.09 27.38 -35.90
CA LEU A 863 1.14 28.18 -35.13
C LEU A 863 -0.32 27.93 -35.59
N PRO A 864 -1.32 28.21 -34.74
CA PRO A 864 -2.72 28.31 -35.17
C PRO A 864 -2.94 29.38 -36.25
N GLU A 865 -4.03 29.26 -37.00
CA GLU A 865 -4.37 30.21 -38.07
C GLU A 865 -4.52 31.65 -37.56
N GLY A 866 -3.90 32.60 -38.26
CA GLY A 866 -3.94 34.03 -37.92
C GLY A 866 -2.99 34.47 -36.79
N TRP A 867 -2.28 33.54 -36.15
CA TRP A 867 -1.23 33.84 -35.17
C TRP A 867 0.08 34.14 -35.88
N THR A 868 0.93 34.97 -35.28
CA THR A 868 2.25 35.30 -35.84
C THR A 868 3.36 34.99 -34.85
N ALA A 869 4.54 34.65 -35.36
CA ALA A 869 5.75 34.44 -34.55
C ALA A 869 6.95 35.13 -35.19
N THR A 870 7.72 35.83 -34.37
CA THR A 870 8.97 36.49 -34.79
C THR A 870 10.14 35.90 -34.02
N ALA A 871 11.19 35.43 -34.70
CA ALA A 871 12.36 34.86 -34.03
C ALA A 871 13.11 35.92 -33.20
N LYS A 872 13.51 35.56 -31.99
CA LYS A 872 14.35 36.38 -31.10
C LYS A 872 15.82 35.99 -31.27
N GLY A 873 16.57 36.81 -32.00
CA GLY A 873 18.01 36.62 -32.24
C GLY A 873 18.32 35.61 -33.35
N SER A 874 19.61 35.30 -33.54
CA SER A 874 20.06 34.30 -34.52
C SER A 874 19.99 32.89 -33.95
N ALA A 875 19.36 31.97 -34.67
CA ALA A 875 19.31 30.56 -34.30
C ALA A 875 20.73 29.94 -34.28
N PRO A 876 21.06 29.10 -33.28
CA PRO A 876 22.32 28.38 -33.25
C PRO A 876 22.40 27.40 -34.43
N THR A 877 23.56 27.31 -35.08
CA THR A 877 23.79 26.39 -36.21
C THR A 877 24.34 25.03 -35.78
N SER A 878 24.76 24.90 -34.53
CA SER A 878 25.28 23.68 -33.93
C SER A 878 24.99 23.64 -32.43
N VAL A 879 24.86 22.43 -31.88
CA VAL A 879 24.80 22.20 -30.43
C VAL A 879 25.95 21.27 -30.05
N PRO A 880 26.91 21.69 -29.22
CA PRO A 880 27.99 20.84 -28.75
C PRO A 880 27.51 19.52 -28.13
N ALA A 881 28.40 18.53 -28.07
CA ALA A 881 28.12 17.27 -27.39
C ALA A 881 27.74 17.52 -25.92
N ARG A 882 26.75 16.79 -25.42
CA ARG A 882 26.26 16.86 -24.02
C ARG A 882 25.88 18.28 -23.55
N SER A 883 25.35 19.11 -24.43
CA SER A 883 24.91 20.48 -24.11
C SER A 883 23.52 20.79 -24.65
N SER A 884 23.02 21.98 -24.33
CA SER A 884 21.73 22.48 -24.82
C SER A 884 21.90 23.83 -25.51
N ALA A 885 21.02 24.14 -26.44
CA ALA A 885 20.88 25.48 -27.01
C ALA A 885 19.40 25.82 -27.16
N SER A 886 19.07 27.11 -27.12
CA SER A 886 17.68 27.57 -27.17
C SER A 886 17.41 28.41 -28.41
N VAL A 887 16.20 28.27 -28.95
CA VAL A 887 15.63 29.13 -29.98
C VAL A 887 14.35 29.73 -29.43
N ALA A 888 14.19 31.04 -29.50
CA ALA A 888 13.02 31.73 -28.97
C ALA A 888 12.26 32.47 -30.07
N TRP A 889 10.94 32.55 -29.91
CA TRP A 889 10.05 33.34 -30.76
C TRP A 889 9.12 34.18 -29.89
N ASP A 890 8.83 35.41 -30.32
CA ASP A 890 7.70 36.18 -29.80
C ASP A 890 6.45 35.83 -30.61
N VAL A 891 5.49 35.19 -29.95
CA VAL A 891 4.21 34.73 -30.51
C VAL A 891 3.12 35.75 -30.17
N VAL A 892 2.30 36.14 -31.14
CA VAL A 892 1.16 37.05 -30.96
C VAL A 892 -0.12 36.36 -31.44
N ALA A 893 -1.08 36.19 -30.54
CA ALA A 893 -2.44 35.78 -30.88
C ALA A 893 -3.24 37.01 -31.37
N PRO A 894 -4.04 36.91 -32.45
CA PRO A 894 -4.83 38.03 -32.93
C PRO A 894 -5.96 38.37 -31.94
N ALA A 895 -6.41 39.62 -31.92
CA ALA A 895 -7.47 40.07 -31.01
C ALA A 895 -8.77 39.26 -31.14
N ALA A 896 -9.08 38.77 -32.35
CA ALA A 896 -10.25 37.91 -32.61
C ALA A 896 -10.14 36.50 -32.00
N ALA A 897 -8.97 36.10 -31.51
CA ALA A 897 -8.75 34.80 -30.89
C ALA A 897 -8.95 34.84 -29.37
N ALA A 898 -9.93 35.56 -28.85
CA ALA A 898 -10.24 35.54 -27.42
C ALA A 898 -10.87 34.20 -26.99
N ARG A 899 -10.47 33.67 -25.83
CA ARG A 899 -10.97 32.38 -25.28
C ARG A 899 -10.83 31.18 -26.23
N VAL A 900 -9.78 31.16 -27.04
CA VAL A 900 -9.46 30.08 -27.98
C VAL A 900 -8.37 29.17 -27.39
N SER A 901 -8.46 27.88 -27.67
CA SER A 901 -7.39 26.92 -27.40
C SER A 901 -6.63 26.60 -28.69
N GLY A 902 -5.31 26.50 -28.60
CA GLY A 902 -4.42 26.17 -29.71
C GLY A 902 -3.22 25.35 -29.26
N SER A 903 -2.40 24.93 -30.22
CA SER A 903 -1.14 24.24 -29.95
C SER A 903 -0.03 24.86 -30.80
N LEU A 904 1.09 25.17 -30.15
CA LEU A 904 2.32 25.59 -30.80
C LEU A 904 3.21 24.37 -30.95
N LYS A 905 3.78 24.12 -32.13
CA LYS A 905 4.68 22.97 -32.35
C LYS A 905 6.02 23.44 -32.89
N ALA A 906 7.09 23.21 -32.13
CA ALA A 906 8.45 23.42 -32.58
C ALA A 906 9.00 22.14 -33.21
N THR A 907 9.53 22.23 -34.42
CA THR A 907 10.22 21.13 -35.10
C THR A 907 11.66 21.55 -35.37
N VAL A 908 12.61 20.71 -34.94
CA VAL A 908 14.04 20.96 -35.05
C VAL A 908 14.68 19.82 -35.83
N THR A 909 15.45 20.15 -36.86
CA THR A 909 16.26 19.19 -37.62
C THR A 909 17.74 19.52 -37.46
N ALA A 910 18.59 18.50 -37.42
CA ALA A 910 20.05 18.64 -37.35
C ALA A 910 20.73 17.38 -37.91
N LYS A 911 22.05 17.44 -38.15
CA LYS A 911 22.87 16.27 -38.46
C LYS A 911 23.52 15.72 -37.20
N LEU A 912 23.39 14.41 -37.00
CA LEU A 912 24.00 13.65 -35.91
C LEU A 912 24.80 12.47 -36.48
N SER A 913 26.10 12.38 -36.17
CA SER A 913 26.98 11.29 -36.62
C SER A 913 26.93 10.99 -38.13
N GLY A 914 26.62 11.99 -38.96
CA GLY A 914 26.54 11.85 -40.42
C GLY A 914 25.16 11.53 -40.98
N GLY A 915 24.13 11.31 -40.14
CA GLY A 915 22.73 11.15 -40.54
C GLY A 915 21.86 12.34 -40.13
N ASP A 916 20.66 12.43 -40.71
CA ASP A 916 19.68 13.46 -40.34
C ASP A 916 18.90 13.02 -39.09
N ALA A 917 18.70 13.96 -38.16
CA ALA A 917 17.95 13.81 -36.93
C ALA A 917 16.87 14.88 -36.85
N GLU A 918 15.68 14.50 -36.40
CA GLU A 918 14.54 15.40 -36.21
C GLU A 918 13.94 15.17 -34.83
N ALA A 919 13.60 16.26 -34.14
CA ALA A 919 12.85 16.22 -32.90
C ALA A 919 11.77 17.31 -32.92
N SER A 920 10.62 17.03 -32.32
CA SER A 920 9.55 18.03 -32.18
C SER A 920 8.94 18.03 -30.79
N ALA A 921 8.44 19.19 -30.37
CA ALA A 921 7.71 19.36 -29.12
C ALA A 921 6.52 20.29 -29.34
N SER A 922 5.43 19.99 -28.64
CA SER A 922 4.22 20.79 -28.67
C SER A 922 3.97 21.45 -27.31
N LEU A 923 3.40 22.64 -27.36
CA LEU A 923 2.99 23.43 -26.21
C LEU A 923 1.54 23.83 -26.39
N SER A 924 0.67 23.40 -25.48
CA SER A 924 -0.73 23.83 -25.44
C SER A 924 -0.80 25.30 -25.06
N ALA A 925 -1.64 26.04 -25.76
CA ALA A 925 -1.82 27.47 -25.57
C ALA A 925 -3.32 27.80 -25.43
N LYS A 926 -3.66 28.69 -24.50
CA LYS A 926 -5.01 29.25 -24.36
C LYS A 926 -4.94 30.76 -24.33
N THR A 927 -5.95 31.40 -24.89
CA THR A 927 -6.10 32.86 -24.81
C THR A 927 -7.16 33.27 -23.81
N GLY A 928 -6.89 34.33 -23.05
CA GLY A 928 -7.88 34.99 -22.21
C GLY A 928 -8.90 35.80 -23.04
N PRO A 929 -9.84 36.51 -22.38
CA PRO A 929 -10.67 37.51 -23.04
C PRO A 929 -9.82 38.69 -23.56
N VAL A 930 -10.41 39.57 -24.37
CA VAL A 930 -9.73 40.83 -24.75
C VAL A 930 -9.61 41.74 -23.52
N MET A 931 -8.38 42.11 -23.17
CA MET A 931 -8.06 42.95 -22.01
C MET A 931 -7.71 44.39 -22.40
N THR A 932 -7.62 44.72 -23.69
CA THR A 932 -7.32 46.08 -24.18
C THR A 932 -8.59 46.93 -24.31
N GLY A 933 -8.46 48.25 -24.20
CA GLY A 933 -9.57 49.20 -24.43
C GLY A 933 -10.42 49.54 -23.19
N TYR A 934 -10.01 49.10 -22.00
CA TYR A 934 -10.64 49.41 -20.72
C TYR A 934 -9.81 50.42 -19.92
N LEU A 935 -10.43 51.10 -18.94
CA LEU A 935 -9.74 52.01 -18.01
C LEU A 935 -8.82 51.25 -17.06
N LEU A 936 -9.22 50.02 -16.69
CA LEU A 936 -8.42 49.03 -15.96
C LEU A 936 -8.72 47.66 -16.55
N ALA A 937 -7.68 46.85 -16.71
CA ALA A 937 -7.79 45.44 -17.08
C ALA A 937 -6.65 44.65 -16.42
N GLU A 938 -6.99 43.61 -15.67
CA GLU A 938 -6.04 42.74 -14.97
C GLU A 938 -6.45 41.27 -15.12
N ASP A 939 -5.53 40.44 -15.60
CA ASP A 939 -5.66 38.98 -15.74
C ASP A 939 -4.75 38.22 -14.75
N PHE A 940 -4.11 38.92 -13.82
CA PHE A 940 -3.23 38.41 -12.76
C PHE A 940 -1.97 37.64 -13.22
N GLU A 941 -1.78 37.45 -14.52
CA GLU A 941 -0.57 36.85 -15.08
C GLU A 941 0.70 37.66 -14.77
N SER A 942 0.53 38.97 -14.51
CA SER A 942 1.61 39.88 -14.12
C SER A 942 2.33 39.47 -12.82
N VAL A 943 1.67 38.78 -11.90
CA VAL A 943 2.26 38.33 -10.62
C VAL A 943 2.83 36.92 -10.67
N ALA A 944 2.69 36.20 -11.79
CA ALA A 944 3.22 34.85 -11.95
C ALA A 944 4.72 34.69 -11.60
N PRO A 945 5.62 35.66 -11.93
CA PRO A 945 7.03 35.57 -11.53
C PRO A 945 7.28 35.61 -10.01
N ALA A 946 6.30 36.06 -9.22
CA ALA A 946 6.39 36.13 -7.77
C ALA A 946 5.84 34.88 -7.06
N LEU A 947 5.37 33.87 -7.81
CA LEU A 947 4.88 32.62 -7.24
C LEU A 947 6.00 31.85 -6.53
N ALA A 948 5.73 31.45 -5.29
CA ALA A 948 6.61 30.64 -4.46
C ALA A 948 6.00 29.25 -4.21
N ALA A 949 6.84 28.32 -3.74
CA ALA A 949 6.34 27.06 -3.18
C ALA A 949 5.60 27.32 -1.86
N ALA A 950 4.56 26.56 -1.58
CA ALA A 950 3.87 26.59 -0.30
C ALA A 950 4.51 25.59 0.67
N ALA A 951 4.77 26.05 1.90
CA ALA A 951 5.32 25.20 2.94
C ALA A 951 4.21 24.46 3.69
N ASP A 952 3.08 25.11 3.95
CA ASP A 952 2.06 24.58 4.87
C ASP A 952 1.01 23.71 4.15
N LEU A 953 0.75 23.98 2.86
CA LEU A 953 -0.15 23.17 2.01
C LEU A 953 0.54 21.94 1.35
N SER A 954 1.79 21.64 1.74
CA SER A 954 2.61 20.47 1.33
C SER A 954 2.45 20.01 -0.13
N ARG A 955 2.93 20.82 -1.08
CA ARG A 955 3.01 20.43 -2.51
C ARG A 955 4.43 20.53 -3.04
N PRO A 956 5.28 19.52 -2.77
CA PRO A 956 6.69 19.56 -3.10
C PRO A 956 6.92 19.83 -4.59
N GLY A 957 7.73 20.84 -4.90
CA GLY A 957 8.16 21.14 -6.28
C GLY A 957 7.22 22.00 -7.12
N LEU A 958 6.05 22.41 -6.60
CA LEU A 958 5.12 23.30 -7.31
C LEU A 958 5.22 24.74 -6.79
N LEU A 959 5.62 25.68 -7.65
CA LEU A 959 5.44 27.12 -7.40
C LEU A 959 3.97 27.46 -7.65
N GLY A 960 3.31 28.10 -6.69
CA GLY A 960 1.85 28.13 -6.74
C GLY A 960 1.12 29.19 -5.95
N TRP A 961 1.80 30.03 -5.16
CA TRP A 961 1.12 31.11 -4.45
C TRP A 961 2.00 32.36 -4.32
N THR A 962 1.37 33.54 -4.25
CA THR A 962 2.01 34.78 -3.85
C THR A 962 1.01 35.73 -3.19
N ARG A 963 1.50 36.59 -2.29
CA ARG A 963 0.77 37.76 -1.78
C ARG A 963 1.18 39.05 -2.49
N THR A 964 2.13 39.00 -3.42
CA THR A 964 2.47 40.14 -4.26
C THR A 964 1.25 40.48 -5.11
N THR A 965 0.72 41.67 -4.92
CA THR A 965 -0.39 42.18 -5.73
C THR A 965 0.11 42.68 -7.08
N PRO A 966 -0.76 42.71 -8.11
CA PRO A 966 -0.46 43.47 -9.32
C PRO A 966 -0.21 44.95 -8.99
N GLU A 967 0.45 45.65 -9.89
CA GLU A 967 0.84 47.04 -9.67
C GLU A 967 -0.37 47.91 -9.27
N GLY A 968 -0.28 48.58 -8.13
CA GLY A 968 -1.31 49.49 -7.61
C GLY A 968 -2.52 48.81 -6.93
N TRP A 969 -2.60 47.48 -6.89
CA TRP A 969 -3.62 46.74 -6.14
C TRP A 969 -3.21 46.55 -4.68
N THR A 970 -4.20 46.46 -3.78
CA THR A 970 -3.97 46.29 -2.33
C THR A 970 -4.87 45.22 -1.72
N ILE A 971 -4.31 44.44 -0.79
CA ILE A 971 -5.06 43.51 0.07
C ILE A 971 -5.10 44.08 1.49
N THR A 972 -6.29 44.10 2.08
CA THR A 972 -6.51 44.57 3.46
C THR A 972 -7.28 43.52 4.23
N ASP A 973 -6.63 42.92 5.23
CA ASP A 973 -7.26 42.01 6.19
C ASP A 973 -7.82 42.79 7.37
N ALA A 974 -8.96 42.35 7.92
CA ALA A 974 -9.53 43.00 9.10
C ALA A 974 -8.58 42.87 10.31
N PRO A 975 -8.43 43.91 11.16
CA PRO A 975 -7.50 43.87 12.30
C PRO A 975 -7.73 42.73 13.30
N GLY A 976 -8.95 42.18 13.36
CA GLY A 976 -9.32 41.05 14.21
C GLY A 976 -9.33 39.69 13.53
N MET A 977 -8.94 39.59 12.26
CA MET A 977 -8.88 38.31 11.53
C MET A 977 -7.74 37.45 12.11
N PRO A 978 -8.02 36.25 12.66
CA PRO A 978 -6.98 35.41 13.23
C PRO A 978 -5.98 34.93 12.16
N GLN A 979 -4.80 34.49 12.60
CA GLN A 979 -3.83 33.85 11.71
C GLN A 979 -4.20 32.38 11.50
N GLY A 980 -4.25 31.95 10.24
CA GLY A 980 -4.51 30.57 9.81
C GLY A 980 -3.42 30.09 8.84
N THR A 981 -3.81 29.34 7.82
CA THR A 981 -2.88 28.90 6.76
C THR A 981 -2.24 30.11 6.08
N ARG A 982 -0.90 30.18 6.10
CA ARG A 982 -0.14 31.35 5.62
C ARG A 982 -0.42 31.62 4.14
N GLU A 983 -0.49 30.59 3.32
CA GLU A 983 -0.72 30.72 1.88
C GLU A 983 -2.12 31.18 1.51
N LEU A 984 -3.05 31.23 2.47
CA LEU A 984 -4.46 31.59 2.29
C LEU A 984 -4.94 32.62 3.32
N GLN A 985 -4.02 33.33 3.96
CA GLN A 985 -4.38 34.44 4.84
C GLN A 985 -4.87 35.61 3.98
N GLY A 986 -6.19 35.81 3.97
CA GLY A 986 -6.83 36.83 3.17
C GLY A 986 -6.87 36.50 1.68
N TRP A 987 -7.03 37.52 0.84
CA TRP A 987 -6.88 37.35 -0.61
C TRP A 987 -5.44 37.00 -0.97
N THR A 988 -5.27 36.00 -1.83
CA THR A 988 -3.97 35.53 -2.31
C THR A 988 -4.05 35.20 -3.80
N PHE A 989 -2.92 35.17 -4.49
CA PHE A 989 -2.85 34.84 -5.91
C PHE A 989 -2.26 33.45 -6.07
N LEU A 990 -3.04 32.53 -6.61
CA LEU A 990 -2.68 31.12 -6.73
C LEU A 990 -2.61 30.71 -8.19
N SER A 991 -1.64 29.87 -8.56
CA SER A 991 -1.76 29.17 -9.84
C SER A 991 -2.93 28.20 -9.76
N LYS A 992 -3.70 28.06 -10.84
CA LYS A 992 -4.83 27.11 -10.86
C LYS A 992 -4.39 25.68 -10.56
N GLN A 993 -3.23 25.24 -11.05
CA GLN A 993 -2.68 23.93 -10.71
C GLN A 993 -2.44 23.77 -9.19
N PHE A 994 -2.05 24.85 -8.52
CA PHE A 994 -1.87 24.87 -7.08
C PHE A 994 -3.18 25.02 -6.31
N TRP A 995 -4.18 25.74 -6.81
CA TRP A 995 -5.48 25.82 -6.12
C TRP A 995 -6.37 24.58 -6.37
N PHE A 996 -6.11 23.78 -7.42
CA PHE A 996 -6.97 22.67 -7.88
C PHE A 996 -6.44 21.23 -7.63
N PRO A 997 -6.04 20.79 -6.41
CA PRO A 997 -6.03 19.34 -6.16
C PRO A 997 -7.50 18.88 -6.05
N GLY A 998 -7.82 17.63 -6.44
CA GLY A 998 -9.22 17.19 -6.61
C GLY A 998 -10.16 17.43 -5.40
N GLY A 999 -11.42 17.75 -5.69
CA GLY A 999 -12.48 18.04 -4.71
C GLY A 999 -13.13 19.42 -4.89
N GLN A 1000 -14.25 19.66 -4.20
CA GLN A 1000 -14.87 20.99 -4.00
C GLN A 1000 -15.26 21.82 -5.23
N ASP A 1001 -15.30 21.22 -6.42
CA ASP A 1001 -15.62 21.85 -7.71
C ASP A 1001 -14.70 23.01 -8.14
N ARG A 1002 -13.55 23.23 -7.48
CA ARG A 1002 -12.56 24.25 -7.88
C ARG A 1002 -12.16 24.14 -9.36
N PRO A 1003 -11.90 22.94 -9.94
CA PRO A 1003 -11.57 22.78 -11.36
C PRO A 1003 -12.66 23.26 -12.34
N SER A 1004 -13.91 23.43 -11.87
CA SER A 1004 -15.03 23.90 -12.69
C SER A 1004 -14.95 25.40 -13.01
N PHE A 1005 -14.00 26.15 -12.43
CA PHE A 1005 -13.74 27.55 -12.82
C PHE A 1005 -12.99 27.65 -14.15
N SER A 1006 -13.63 27.18 -15.23
CA SER A 1006 -13.04 27.07 -16.56
C SER A 1006 -12.83 28.42 -17.28
N ARG A 1007 -13.47 29.50 -16.81
CA ARG A 1007 -13.36 30.84 -17.40
C ARG A 1007 -12.09 31.58 -16.99
N ALA A 1008 -11.51 31.22 -15.84
CA ALA A 1008 -10.23 31.74 -15.41
C ALA A 1008 -9.08 30.96 -16.07
N LEU A 1009 -7.91 31.58 -16.21
CA LEU A 1009 -6.70 30.95 -16.74
C LEU A 1009 -5.51 31.28 -15.84
N GLY A 1010 -4.55 30.36 -15.73
CA GLY A 1010 -3.26 30.69 -15.13
C GLY A 1010 -3.31 31.05 -13.64
N VAL A 1011 -3.07 32.31 -13.29
CA VAL A 1011 -3.13 32.83 -11.91
C VAL A 1011 -4.54 33.35 -11.59
N VAL A 1012 -5.07 32.94 -10.44
CA VAL A 1012 -6.38 33.40 -9.95
C VAL A 1012 -6.23 34.09 -8.59
N ALA A 1013 -7.01 35.14 -8.35
CA ALA A 1013 -7.15 35.72 -7.02
C ALA A 1013 -8.16 34.88 -6.23
N VAL A 1014 -7.78 34.43 -5.04
CA VAL A 1014 -8.54 33.50 -4.20
C VAL A 1014 -8.57 33.99 -2.76
N ALA A 1015 -9.77 33.97 -2.17
CA ALA A 1015 -9.95 34.00 -0.73
C ALA A 1015 -10.65 32.71 -0.30
N ASP A 1016 -9.97 31.88 0.50
CA ASP A 1016 -10.37 30.51 0.83
C ASP A 1016 -10.46 30.30 2.35
N PRO A 1017 -11.56 30.73 3.01
CA PRO A 1017 -11.77 30.52 4.44
C PRO A 1017 -11.75 29.05 4.90
N ASP A 1018 -12.03 28.09 4.02
CA ASP A 1018 -11.99 26.64 4.29
C ASP A 1018 -10.56 26.17 4.56
N ASP A 1019 -9.71 26.19 3.53
CA ASP A 1019 -8.31 25.78 3.62
C ASP A 1019 -7.49 26.73 4.54
N TRP A 1020 -7.94 27.97 4.76
CA TRP A 1020 -7.36 28.86 5.78
C TRP A 1020 -7.55 28.31 7.21
N ASP A 1021 -8.65 27.62 7.47
CA ASP A 1021 -8.98 27.09 8.80
C ASP A 1021 -8.21 25.80 9.15
N ASP A 1022 -7.72 25.07 8.14
CA ASP A 1022 -7.02 23.79 8.31
C ASP A 1022 -5.75 23.90 9.17
N THR A 1023 -5.10 25.06 9.17
CA THR A 1023 -3.93 25.32 10.03
C THR A 1023 -4.36 25.99 11.33
N GLY A 1024 -4.62 25.17 12.35
CA GLY A 1024 -4.84 25.64 13.73
C GLY A 1024 -6.22 26.21 14.04
N SER A 1025 -7.22 25.90 13.21
CA SER A 1025 -8.66 26.20 13.41
C SER A 1025 -8.96 27.64 13.86
N PRO A 1026 -8.42 28.68 13.18
CA PRO A 1026 -8.65 30.09 13.49
C PRO A 1026 -10.11 30.52 13.55
N SER A 1027 -11.03 29.85 12.85
CA SER A 1027 -12.47 30.11 12.86
C SER A 1027 -13.12 29.92 14.24
N GLY A 1028 -12.46 29.15 15.14
CA GLY A 1028 -12.84 29.05 16.55
C GLY A 1028 -12.55 30.31 17.37
N ARG A 1029 -11.73 31.25 16.86
CA ARG A 1029 -11.28 32.48 17.54
C ARG A 1029 -11.74 33.77 16.86
N GLY A 1030 -12.25 33.70 15.64
CA GLY A 1030 -12.68 34.86 14.88
C GLY A 1030 -13.31 34.47 13.54
N ARG A 1031 -13.46 35.44 12.64
CA ARG A 1031 -13.97 35.21 11.28
C ARG A 1031 -12.95 35.68 10.26
N PHE A 1032 -12.95 35.03 9.11
CA PHE A 1032 -12.22 35.49 7.94
C PHE A 1032 -12.89 36.75 7.39
N ASP A 1033 -12.09 37.79 7.15
CA ASP A 1033 -12.52 39.09 6.60
C ASP A 1033 -11.34 39.76 5.88
N SER A 1034 -11.39 39.77 4.55
CA SER A 1034 -10.33 40.29 3.70
C SER A 1034 -10.88 40.97 2.46
N THR A 1035 -10.24 42.07 2.06
CA THR A 1035 -10.65 42.90 0.93
C THR A 1035 -9.51 43.09 -0.08
N LEU A 1036 -9.75 42.75 -1.34
CA LEU A 1036 -8.89 43.06 -2.48
C LEU A 1036 -9.41 44.33 -3.18
N THR A 1037 -8.54 45.31 -3.43
CA THR A 1037 -8.93 46.62 -3.99
C THR A 1037 -8.07 47.01 -5.18
N THR A 1038 -8.72 47.53 -6.23
CA THR A 1038 -8.06 48.02 -7.46
C THR A 1038 -7.32 49.35 -7.22
N PRO A 1039 -6.34 49.71 -8.09
CA PRO A 1039 -5.88 51.09 -8.16
C PRO A 1039 -7.01 52.06 -8.52
N ALA A 1040 -6.82 53.35 -8.24
CA ALA A 1040 -7.73 54.40 -8.70
C ALA A 1040 -7.61 54.56 -10.22
N VAL A 1041 -8.73 54.49 -10.93
CA VAL A 1041 -8.80 54.85 -12.35
C VAL A 1041 -9.36 56.25 -12.52
N ALA A 1042 -8.85 56.99 -13.50
CA ALA A 1042 -9.45 58.26 -13.90
C ALA A 1042 -10.80 58.01 -14.58
N VAL A 1043 -11.83 58.73 -14.14
CA VAL A 1043 -13.17 58.68 -14.77
C VAL A 1043 -13.24 59.77 -15.85
N PRO A 1044 -13.42 59.42 -17.14
CA PRO A 1044 -13.48 60.41 -18.20
C PRO A 1044 -14.67 61.37 -18.01
N SER A 1045 -14.45 62.66 -18.31
CA SER A 1045 -15.51 63.68 -18.24
C SER A 1045 -16.71 63.29 -19.11
N GLY A 1046 -17.92 63.45 -18.56
CA GLY A 1046 -19.18 63.08 -19.23
C GLY A 1046 -19.58 61.60 -19.08
N THR A 1047 -18.80 60.77 -18.38
CA THR A 1047 -19.18 59.38 -18.08
C THR A 1047 -20.34 59.37 -17.07
N SER A 1048 -21.49 58.82 -17.46
CA SER A 1048 -22.66 58.68 -16.57
C SER A 1048 -22.73 57.31 -15.88
N THR A 1049 -22.05 56.30 -16.41
CA THR A 1049 -22.05 54.93 -15.88
C THR A 1049 -20.69 54.28 -16.14
N LEU A 1050 -20.15 53.63 -15.13
CA LEU A 1050 -19.03 52.71 -15.26
C LEU A 1050 -19.52 51.28 -15.31
N HIS A 1051 -18.83 50.43 -16.06
CA HIS A 1051 -19.12 49.01 -16.17
C HIS A 1051 -17.95 48.20 -15.63
N LEU A 1052 -18.19 47.40 -14.59
CA LEU A 1052 -17.24 46.47 -14.00
C LEU A 1052 -17.60 45.05 -14.44
N GLY A 1053 -16.62 44.27 -14.87
CA GLY A 1053 -16.81 42.86 -15.17
C GLY A 1053 -15.61 42.02 -14.79
N PHE A 1054 -15.87 40.80 -14.34
CA PHE A 1054 -14.86 39.85 -13.89
C PHE A 1054 -15.41 38.43 -13.97
N ASP A 1055 -14.53 37.47 -14.22
CA ASP A 1055 -14.87 36.07 -14.08
C ASP A 1055 -14.87 35.71 -12.59
N SER A 1056 -15.87 34.96 -12.13
CA SER A 1056 -16.11 34.66 -10.73
C SER A 1056 -16.47 33.20 -10.51
N HIS A 1057 -15.97 32.64 -9.41
CA HIS A 1057 -16.33 31.32 -8.90
C HIS A 1057 -16.47 31.37 -7.39
N TYR A 1058 -17.71 31.43 -6.92
CA TYR A 1058 -18.08 31.59 -5.53
C TYR A 1058 -18.92 30.41 -5.07
N ARG A 1059 -18.52 29.80 -3.95
CA ARG A 1059 -19.29 28.75 -3.25
C ARG A 1059 -19.43 29.15 -1.80
N GLN A 1060 -20.48 28.70 -1.13
CA GLN A 1060 -20.77 29.19 0.22
C GLN A 1060 -21.43 28.17 1.15
N GLU A 1061 -21.13 28.33 2.43
CA GLU A 1061 -21.80 27.70 3.56
C GLU A 1061 -21.97 28.74 4.66
N SER A 1062 -23.02 28.62 5.46
CA SER A 1062 -23.32 29.61 6.49
C SER A 1062 -22.45 29.40 7.73
N PRO A 1063 -21.85 30.46 8.32
CA PRO A 1063 -21.93 31.87 7.91
C PRO A 1063 -20.84 32.23 6.90
N GLN A 1064 -21.17 32.88 5.78
CA GLN A 1064 -20.20 33.43 4.82
C GLN A 1064 -20.89 34.48 3.95
N GLU A 1065 -20.23 35.62 3.73
CA GLU A 1065 -20.72 36.69 2.87
C GLU A 1065 -19.62 37.26 1.98
N ALA A 1066 -20.01 37.76 0.82
CA ALA A 1066 -19.10 38.45 -0.09
C ALA A 1066 -19.76 39.68 -0.72
N GLU A 1067 -19.00 40.73 -1.02
CA GLU A 1067 -19.53 41.92 -1.68
C GLU A 1067 -18.54 42.56 -2.65
N VAL A 1068 -19.10 43.25 -3.66
CA VAL A 1068 -18.35 44.15 -4.55
C VAL A 1068 -18.84 45.57 -4.33
N THR A 1069 -17.91 46.48 -4.05
CA THR A 1069 -18.18 47.91 -3.89
C THR A 1069 -17.37 48.74 -4.87
N VAL A 1070 -17.90 49.90 -5.27
CA VAL A 1070 -17.17 50.93 -6.01
C VAL A 1070 -17.17 52.21 -5.18
N VAL A 1071 -15.98 52.77 -4.99
CA VAL A 1071 -15.78 54.02 -4.24
C VAL A 1071 -15.29 55.10 -5.18
N PHE A 1072 -15.98 56.23 -5.19
CA PHE A 1072 -15.59 57.43 -5.94
C PHE A 1072 -14.88 58.42 -5.01
N ASP A 1073 -14.07 59.31 -5.57
CA ASP A 1073 -13.41 60.40 -4.84
C ASP A 1073 -14.39 61.40 -4.19
N THR A 1074 -15.65 61.39 -4.59
CA THR A 1074 -16.67 62.36 -4.18
C THR A 1074 -17.75 61.80 -3.26
N GLY A 1075 -17.70 60.54 -2.82
CA GLY A 1075 -18.79 59.97 -2.03
C GLY A 1075 -18.53 58.62 -1.37
N GLU A 1076 -19.58 58.12 -0.72
CA GLU A 1076 -19.58 56.85 0.00
C GLU A 1076 -19.50 55.63 -0.93
N PRO A 1077 -19.00 54.48 -0.45
CA PRO A 1077 -18.96 53.23 -1.21
C PRO A 1077 -20.36 52.80 -1.73
N VAL A 1078 -20.45 52.53 -3.02
CA VAL A 1078 -21.66 51.98 -3.66
C VAL A 1078 -21.51 50.46 -3.74
N ARG A 1079 -22.37 49.72 -3.02
CA ARG A 1079 -22.41 48.25 -3.11
C ARG A 1079 -23.18 47.79 -4.34
N LEU A 1080 -22.48 47.08 -5.22
CA LEU A 1080 -23.02 46.59 -6.50
C LEU A 1080 -23.43 45.12 -6.45
N LEU A 1081 -22.84 44.34 -5.56
CA LEU A 1081 -23.08 42.91 -5.41
C LEU A 1081 -22.94 42.53 -3.94
N HIS A 1082 -23.84 41.67 -3.47
CA HIS A 1082 -23.78 41.06 -2.14
C HIS A 1082 -24.18 39.59 -2.25
N TYR A 1083 -23.28 38.67 -1.91
CA TYR A 1083 -23.54 37.24 -1.84
C TYR A 1083 -23.63 36.78 -0.39
N SER A 1084 -24.57 35.88 -0.13
CA SER A 1084 -24.82 35.30 1.20
C SER A 1084 -25.59 33.99 1.07
N SER A 1085 -25.52 33.13 2.08
CA SER A 1085 -26.30 31.89 2.22
C SER A 1085 -27.80 32.13 2.44
N ALA A 1086 -28.22 33.36 2.77
CA ALA A 1086 -29.62 33.68 2.96
C ALA A 1086 -30.44 33.55 1.66
N THR A 1087 -31.67 33.04 1.74
CA THR A 1087 -32.53 32.80 0.55
C THR A 1087 -33.12 34.09 -0.06
N SER A 1088 -32.90 35.25 0.55
CA SER A 1088 -33.39 36.55 0.06
C SER A 1088 -32.56 37.71 0.61
N GLY A 1089 -32.64 38.89 -0.01
CA GLY A 1089 -31.95 40.10 0.45
C GLY A 1089 -30.50 40.23 -0.03
N ASN A 1090 -30.06 39.35 -0.92
CA ASN A 1090 -28.74 39.32 -1.53
C ASN A 1090 -28.87 39.03 -3.03
N THR A 1091 -27.78 39.18 -3.77
CA THR A 1091 -27.70 39.06 -5.24
C THR A 1091 -27.76 37.60 -5.71
N ASN A 1092 -27.38 36.62 -4.87
CA ASN A 1092 -27.30 35.20 -5.26
C ASN A 1092 -28.46 34.32 -4.75
N LEU A 1093 -29.39 34.86 -3.97
CA LEU A 1093 -30.55 34.15 -3.40
C LEU A 1093 -30.17 32.85 -2.67
N GLY A 1094 -29.02 32.86 -1.98
CA GLY A 1094 -28.54 31.68 -1.25
C GLY A 1094 -27.85 30.62 -2.12
N GLN A 1095 -27.68 30.85 -3.41
CA GLN A 1095 -27.10 29.87 -4.35
C GLN A 1095 -25.63 30.13 -4.64
N ASP A 1096 -24.86 29.06 -4.87
CA ASP A 1096 -23.50 29.11 -5.40
C ASP A 1096 -23.47 29.85 -6.76
N GLN A 1097 -22.41 30.64 -7.00
CA GLN A 1097 -22.21 31.43 -8.22
C GLN A 1097 -20.92 31.00 -8.90
N GLN A 1098 -20.96 29.81 -9.48
CA GLN A 1098 -19.80 29.15 -10.07
C GLN A 1098 -19.60 29.49 -11.56
N ASN A 1099 -18.36 29.82 -11.93
CA ASN A 1099 -17.89 29.92 -13.32
C ASN A 1099 -18.71 30.91 -14.18
N ARG A 1100 -18.90 32.12 -13.66
CA ARG A 1100 -19.73 33.18 -14.29
C ARG A 1100 -18.89 34.39 -14.67
N LEU A 1101 -19.25 35.04 -15.77
CA LEU A 1101 -18.87 36.44 -16.00
C LEU A 1101 -19.87 37.35 -15.31
N VAL A 1102 -19.44 37.97 -14.22
CA VAL A 1102 -20.21 38.98 -13.52
C VAL A 1102 -20.09 40.30 -14.27
N ARG A 1103 -21.21 41.00 -14.46
CA ARG A 1103 -21.26 42.32 -15.10
C ARG A 1103 -22.10 43.25 -14.23
N LEU A 1104 -21.50 44.34 -13.78
CA LEU A 1104 -22.08 45.30 -12.88
C LEU A 1104 -22.02 46.68 -13.53
N SER A 1105 -23.10 47.45 -13.38
CA SER A 1105 -23.17 48.84 -13.83
C SER A 1105 -23.25 49.74 -12.60
N CYS A 1106 -22.40 50.76 -12.55
CA CYS A 1106 -22.30 51.69 -11.44
C CYS A 1106 -22.57 53.11 -11.95
N PRO A 1107 -23.68 53.76 -11.53
CA PRO A 1107 -23.91 55.17 -11.83
C PRO A 1107 -22.78 56.03 -11.29
N VAL A 1108 -22.26 56.96 -12.10
CA VAL A 1108 -21.18 57.86 -11.69
C VAL A 1108 -21.76 59.09 -10.99
N PRO A 1109 -21.39 59.38 -9.73
CA PRO A 1109 -21.81 60.60 -9.05
C PRO A 1109 -21.31 61.86 -9.76
N ALA A 1110 -22.10 62.93 -9.73
CA ALA A 1110 -21.72 64.20 -10.35
C ALA A 1110 -20.40 64.72 -9.74
N GLY A 1111 -19.43 65.06 -10.61
CA GLY A 1111 -18.13 65.59 -10.20
C GLY A 1111 -17.09 64.55 -9.80
N ALA A 1112 -17.40 63.25 -9.82
CA ALA A 1112 -16.41 62.20 -9.57
C ALA A 1112 -15.33 62.20 -10.66
N THR A 1113 -14.05 62.20 -10.25
CA THR A 1113 -12.90 62.19 -11.17
C THR A 1113 -12.09 60.90 -11.09
N SER A 1114 -12.30 60.09 -10.04
CA SER A 1114 -11.68 58.77 -9.94
C SER A 1114 -12.59 57.73 -9.27
N ALA A 1115 -12.33 56.46 -9.56
CA ALA A 1115 -13.06 55.34 -8.97
C ALA A 1115 -12.12 54.17 -8.60
N LYS A 1116 -12.47 53.42 -7.57
CA LYS A 1116 -11.84 52.14 -7.18
C LYS A 1116 -12.91 51.07 -6.98
N ALA A 1117 -12.61 49.82 -7.31
CA ALA A 1117 -13.45 48.68 -6.99
C ALA A 1117 -12.81 47.83 -5.89
N SER A 1118 -13.64 47.27 -5.00
CA SER A 1118 -13.21 46.39 -3.92
C SER A 1118 -14.03 45.10 -3.89
N PHE A 1119 -13.35 43.98 -3.65
CA PHE A 1119 -13.89 42.63 -3.53
C PHE A 1119 -13.63 42.15 -2.10
N ARG A 1120 -14.69 41.98 -1.31
CA ARG A 1120 -14.57 41.59 0.09
C ARG A 1120 -15.26 40.28 0.34
N ILE A 1121 -14.61 39.38 1.06
CA ILE A 1121 -15.24 38.22 1.70
C ILE A 1121 -15.14 38.41 3.20
N PHE A 1122 -16.22 38.17 3.92
CA PHE A 1122 -16.30 38.45 5.35
C PHE A 1122 -17.31 37.54 6.05
N ASN A 1123 -17.30 37.58 7.38
CA ASN A 1123 -18.17 36.77 8.23
C ASN A 1123 -18.03 35.26 8.01
N ALA A 1124 -16.89 34.80 7.48
CA ALA A 1124 -16.67 33.39 7.15
C ALA A 1124 -15.96 32.63 8.29
N GLY A 1125 -16.42 31.40 8.56
CA GLY A 1125 -15.73 30.41 9.39
C GLY A 1125 -14.92 29.44 8.51
N ASN A 1126 -14.97 28.16 8.84
CA ASN A 1126 -14.50 27.07 7.98
C ASN A 1126 -15.62 26.71 7.00
N ASN A 1127 -15.59 27.24 5.77
CA ASN A 1127 -16.70 27.12 4.82
C ASN A 1127 -16.22 26.76 3.40
N TRP A 1128 -16.35 27.66 2.43
CA TRP A 1128 -15.88 27.46 1.06
C TRP A 1128 -14.98 28.64 0.68
N PHE A 1129 -15.18 29.26 -0.49
CA PHE A 1129 -14.23 30.21 -1.06
C PHE A 1129 -14.88 31.20 -2.04
N TRP A 1130 -14.11 32.23 -2.38
CA TRP A 1130 -14.35 33.07 -3.55
C TRP A 1130 -13.08 33.23 -4.38
N ALA A 1131 -13.18 32.92 -5.67
CA ALA A 1131 -12.12 33.18 -6.64
C ALA A 1131 -12.61 34.10 -7.77
N ILE A 1132 -11.72 34.98 -8.23
CA ILE A 1132 -11.98 35.91 -9.36
C ILE A 1132 -10.79 35.98 -10.32
N ASP A 1133 -11.08 36.36 -11.57
CA ASP A 1133 -10.11 36.54 -12.65
C ASP A 1133 -10.61 37.56 -13.71
N ASN A 1134 -9.75 38.02 -14.61
CA ASN A 1134 -10.05 38.86 -15.78
C ASN A 1134 -10.88 40.12 -15.48
N VAL A 1135 -10.45 40.89 -14.46
CA VAL A 1135 -11.14 42.09 -13.98
C VAL A 1135 -10.98 43.25 -14.96
N ARG A 1136 -12.10 43.84 -15.39
CA ARG A 1136 -12.16 44.93 -16.37
C ARG A 1136 -13.12 46.02 -15.91
N LEU A 1137 -12.68 47.28 -15.99
CA LEU A 1137 -13.49 48.47 -15.68
C LEU A 1137 -13.44 49.45 -16.85
N GLY A 1138 -14.60 49.82 -17.39
CA GLY A 1138 -14.68 50.68 -18.57
C GLY A 1138 -15.89 51.61 -18.58
N THR A 1139 -15.90 52.53 -19.55
CA THR A 1139 -17.03 53.44 -19.84
C THR A 1139 -18.08 52.81 -20.77
N SER A 1140 -17.87 51.56 -21.19
CA SER A 1140 -18.78 50.77 -22.04
C SER A 1140 -18.98 49.38 -21.45
N PRO A 1141 -20.10 48.70 -21.72
CA PRO A 1141 -20.36 47.36 -21.22
C PRO A 1141 -19.24 46.37 -21.55
N ILE A 1142 -18.89 45.53 -20.57
CA ILE A 1142 -17.79 44.55 -20.72
C ILE A 1142 -18.18 43.44 -21.69
N ALA A 1143 -17.42 43.29 -22.78
CA ALA A 1143 -17.57 42.20 -23.74
C ALA A 1143 -16.89 40.92 -23.24
N ASP A 1144 -17.44 39.75 -23.60
CA ASP A 1144 -16.79 38.45 -23.30
C ASP A 1144 -15.88 37.95 -24.44
N ALA A 1145 -16.05 38.55 -25.62
CA ALA A 1145 -15.28 38.25 -26.83
C ALA A 1145 -13.90 38.92 -26.83
#